data_AF-A0A966AXZ6-F1
#
_entry.id   AF-A0A966AXZ6-F1
#
_cell.length_a   1.000
_cell.length_b   1.000
_cell.length_c   1.000
_cell.angle_alpha   90.00
_cell.angle_beta   90.00
_cell.angle_gamma   90.00
#
_symmetry.space_group_name_H-M   'P 1'
#
loop_
_entity.id
_entity.type
_entity.pdbx_description
1 polymer ?
#
loop_
_entity_poly.entity_id
_entity_poly.type
_entity_poly.pdbx_seq_one_letter_code
_entity_poly.pdbx_strand_id
1 'polypeptide(L)'
;DEARTPLIISGQVERPQEKYEKAVEVANALERAAEMGKDGIDPEGDYEVDEKQRSSTLTDEGFTKAEALIGVEDLYNPQDPWAHYITNALKAKELFVRDVNYIVRDGEAVIVDEFTGRVMPGRRWSDGQHQAIEAKEGLAIQPETQTLASITYQNFFLLYPRLAGMTGTAKTEEVEFEKTYSLQTAIVPTNRVRARQDWVDQVYKTETAKWRAVAKETAEVHKQGRPVLVGTTSVEKSELLSALLAEENIPHNLLNAKPENVEREAEIVAQAGRAGSVTIATNMAGRGTDIILGGNSDYMARLKLREVLLPRLVRPEDGHRPPVPLQRSAEGGGGFTESASASGAHGSAPSEAKAIGNLYPCQLTEDTDQSLVELAKQLVKAWGDRALSVIELEDRIATAAEKAPTEDPEIAQLRAAIAQVKGEYDAVVKQEEMGVREAGGLHVIGTERHESRRVDNQLRGRAGRQGDPGSTRFFLSLGDNLLRIFGGERVAGLMNAFRVEEDMPIESGMLTRSLEGAQKKVETYYYDIRKQVFEYDEVMNNQRRAVYTERRRVLDGRELKKQVIGYGERTMNEIVEAYVNPDLPPEEWDVSQLVSKVKEFVYLLEDLQPDQLQGLSMDDLKAFLQEQLRNAYDLKEGQIEELRPGLMREAERFFILQQIDTLWREHLQAMDALRESVGLRGYGQKDPLIEYKNEGYDMFLEMMTNMRRNVIYSMFMFQPAPPAGQTAA
;
A
#
# COMPACT_ATOMS: atom_id res chain seq x y z
N ASP A 1 10.85 6.98 0.39
CA ASP A 1 9.63 7.11 1.21
C ASP A 1 8.71 5.92 1.05
N GLU A 2 8.16 5.66 -0.14
CA GLU A 2 7.24 4.53 -0.36
C GLU A 2 7.90 3.15 -0.12
N ALA A 3 9.20 3.06 -0.35
CA ALA A 3 10.03 1.88 -0.10
C ALA A 3 10.19 1.48 1.40
N ARG A 4 9.44 2.12 2.31
CA ARG A 4 9.31 1.71 3.72
C ARG A 4 8.43 0.47 3.89
N THR A 5 7.47 0.29 3.00
CA THR A 5 6.52 -0.82 3.03
C THR A 5 6.67 -1.68 1.78
N PRO A 6 6.73 -3.01 1.89
CA PRO A 6 6.74 -3.89 0.73
C PRO A 6 5.37 -3.89 0.03
N LEU A 7 5.38 -4.31 -1.24
CA LEU A 7 4.17 -4.64 -1.99
C LEU A 7 3.73 -6.05 -1.60
N ILE A 8 2.51 -6.20 -1.07
CA ILE A 8 1.97 -7.47 -0.60
C ILE A 8 0.66 -7.76 -1.31
N ILE A 9 0.52 -9.00 -1.79
CA ILE A 9 -0.74 -9.57 -2.25
C ILE A 9 -1.16 -10.61 -1.22
N SER A 10 -2.35 -10.43 -0.65
CA SER A 10 -2.93 -11.35 0.32
C SER A 10 -4.13 -12.08 -0.26
N GLY A 11 -4.32 -13.33 0.13
CA GLY A 11 -5.48 -14.17 -0.23
C GLY A 11 -6.23 -14.61 1.02
N GLN A 12 -7.53 -14.88 0.87
CA GLN A 12 -8.34 -15.41 1.96
C GLN A 12 -8.06 -16.91 2.14
N VAL A 13 -7.89 -17.31 3.40
CA VAL A 13 -7.73 -18.70 3.81
C VAL A 13 -8.75 -18.99 4.89
N GLU A 14 -9.53 -20.05 4.69
CA GLU A 14 -10.42 -20.56 5.73
C GLU A 14 -9.57 -21.23 6.81
N ARG A 15 -9.57 -20.62 7.99
CA ARG A 15 -9.03 -21.20 9.22
C ARG A 15 -10.19 -21.62 10.13
N PRO A 16 -9.98 -22.58 11.05
CA PRO A 16 -11.04 -23.01 11.95
C PRO A 16 -11.48 -21.84 12.85
N GLN A 17 -12.69 -21.32 12.61
CA GLN A 17 -13.26 -20.20 13.39
C GLN A 17 -13.38 -20.55 14.88
N GLU A 18 -13.63 -21.83 15.18
CA GLU A 18 -13.71 -22.38 16.55
C GLU A 18 -12.48 -22.08 17.40
N LYS A 19 -11.28 -21.98 16.80
CA LYS A 19 -10.05 -21.68 17.55
C LYS A 19 -10.04 -20.25 18.07
N TYR A 20 -10.55 -19.30 17.30
CA TYR A 20 -10.64 -17.91 17.72
C TYR A 20 -11.65 -17.73 18.85
N GLU A 21 -12.80 -18.40 18.75
CA GLU A 21 -13.83 -18.38 19.79
C GLU A 21 -13.28 -18.95 21.11
N LYS A 22 -12.66 -20.15 21.05
CA LYS A 22 -12.07 -20.79 22.23
C LYS A 22 -10.88 -19.99 22.80
N ALA A 23 -10.07 -19.35 21.96
CA ALA A 23 -8.97 -18.51 22.42
C ALA A 23 -9.48 -17.27 23.19
N VAL A 24 -10.62 -16.69 22.80
CA VAL A 24 -11.26 -15.59 23.53
C VAL A 24 -11.81 -16.08 24.88
N GLU A 25 -12.40 -17.27 24.94
CA GLU A 25 -12.84 -17.88 26.21
C GLU A 25 -11.66 -18.04 27.18
N VAL A 26 -10.52 -18.55 26.69
CA VAL A 26 -9.29 -18.70 27.46
C VAL A 26 -8.77 -17.34 27.91
N ALA A 27 -8.63 -16.38 27.00
CA ALA A 27 -8.15 -15.03 27.32
C ALA A 27 -9.01 -14.33 28.38
N ASN A 28 -10.31 -14.60 28.43
CA ASN A 28 -11.21 -14.08 29.46
C ASN A 28 -11.02 -14.76 30.83
N ALA A 29 -10.60 -16.03 30.86
CA ALA A 29 -10.31 -16.77 32.09
C ALA A 29 -8.92 -16.48 32.70
N LEU A 30 -8.03 -15.86 31.92
CA LEU A 30 -6.70 -15.44 32.38
C LEU A 30 -6.78 -14.07 33.11
N GLU A 31 -5.98 -13.93 34.16
CA GLU A 31 -5.86 -12.74 35.01
C GLU A 31 -4.59 -11.93 34.69
N ARG A 32 -4.73 -10.60 34.61
CA ARG A 32 -3.62 -9.69 34.31
C ARG A 32 -2.72 -9.50 35.53
N ALA A 33 -1.40 -9.56 35.35
CA ALA A 33 -0.44 -9.29 36.40
C ALA A 33 -0.44 -7.81 36.87
N ALA A 34 -0.29 -7.57 38.17
CA ALA A 34 -0.43 -6.25 38.79
C ALA A 34 0.82 -5.34 38.69
N GLU A 35 2.02 -5.92 38.55
CA GLU A 35 3.29 -5.20 38.39
C GLU A 35 4.10 -5.81 37.24
N MET A 36 4.82 -5.00 36.45
CA MET A 36 5.81 -5.52 35.50
C MET A 36 7.03 -6.05 36.26
N GLY A 37 7.46 -7.28 35.99
CA GLY A 37 8.66 -7.86 36.60
C GLY A 37 9.90 -7.00 36.30
N LYS A 38 10.40 -6.25 37.29
CA LYS A 38 11.65 -5.48 37.15
C LYS A 38 12.92 -6.30 37.41
N ASP A 39 12.79 -7.48 38.02
CA ASP A 39 13.90 -8.26 38.58
C ASP A 39 13.97 -9.71 38.07
N GLY A 40 13.36 -10.04 36.93
CA GLY A 40 13.42 -11.39 36.35
C GLY A 40 12.68 -12.46 37.18
N ILE A 41 11.70 -12.02 37.98
CA ILE A 41 10.74 -12.86 38.69
C ILE A 41 9.39 -12.59 38.02
N ASP A 42 8.71 -13.64 37.58
CA ASP A 42 7.38 -13.54 37.00
C ASP A 42 6.42 -12.92 38.03
N PRO A 43 5.72 -11.83 37.69
CA PRO A 43 4.77 -11.23 38.60
C PRO A 43 3.57 -12.14 38.84
N GLU A 44 2.90 -12.01 39.99
CA GLU A 44 1.67 -12.74 40.29
C GLU A 44 0.58 -12.37 39.26
N GLY A 45 0.28 -13.30 38.33
CA GLY A 45 -0.69 -13.16 37.25
C GLY A 45 -0.39 -14.07 36.05
N ASP A 46 -1.38 -14.25 35.16
CA ASP A 46 -1.28 -15.15 34.00
C ASP A 46 -0.65 -14.49 32.76
N TYR A 47 -0.65 -13.17 32.65
CA TYR A 47 -0.02 -12.44 31.54
C TYR A 47 0.32 -10.98 31.89
N GLU A 48 1.32 -10.46 31.19
CA GLU A 48 1.77 -9.07 31.22
C GLU A 48 1.30 -8.30 29.97
N VAL A 49 1.08 -6.99 30.13
CA VAL A 49 0.70 -6.08 29.04
C VAL A 49 1.63 -4.87 29.04
N ASP A 50 2.37 -4.67 27.95
CA ASP A 50 3.15 -3.45 27.71
C ASP A 50 2.37 -2.52 26.77
N GLU A 51 1.74 -1.50 27.34
CA GLU A 51 0.97 -0.49 26.60
C GLU A 51 1.85 0.40 25.70
N LYS A 52 3.14 0.59 26.04
CA LYS A 52 4.07 1.39 25.22
C LYS A 52 4.51 0.64 23.98
N GLN A 53 4.81 -0.64 24.12
CA GLN A 53 5.19 -1.51 23.00
C GLN A 53 3.98 -2.13 22.28
N ARG A 54 2.78 -1.99 22.84
CA ARG A 54 1.54 -2.62 22.36
C ARG A 54 1.69 -4.14 22.22
N SER A 55 2.26 -4.76 23.24
CA SER A 55 2.45 -6.21 23.30
C SER A 55 1.82 -6.81 24.56
N SER A 56 1.46 -8.08 24.49
CA SER A 56 1.03 -8.89 25.63
C SER A 56 1.81 -10.19 25.62
N THR A 57 2.31 -10.60 26.77
CA THR A 57 3.15 -11.80 26.93
C THR A 57 2.57 -12.66 28.04
N LEU A 58 2.45 -13.97 27.81
CA LEU A 58 2.04 -14.94 28.83
C LEU A 58 3.18 -15.19 29.82
N THR A 59 2.84 -15.35 31.10
CA THR A 59 3.77 -15.85 32.13
C THR A 59 3.76 -17.38 32.14
N ASP A 60 4.72 -18.01 32.82
CA ASP A 60 4.78 -19.48 32.93
C ASP A 60 3.49 -20.07 33.56
N GLU A 61 2.89 -19.37 34.54
CA GLU A 61 1.60 -19.75 35.14
C GLU A 61 0.46 -19.65 34.10
N GLY A 62 0.46 -18.58 33.30
CA GLY A 62 -0.51 -18.39 32.23
C GLY A 62 -0.42 -19.44 31.12
N PHE A 63 0.78 -19.87 30.76
CA PHE A 63 1.00 -20.98 29.82
C PHE A 63 0.32 -22.26 30.32
N THR A 64 0.63 -22.66 31.56
CA THR A 64 0.10 -23.88 32.18
C THR A 64 -1.44 -23.84 32.28
N LYS A 65 -1.99 -22.68 32.63
CA LYS A 65 -3.45 -22.49 32.76
C LYS A 65 -4.14 -22.49 31.39
N ALA A 66 -3.54 -21.88 30.37
CA ALA A 66 -4.06 -21.89 29.01
C ALA A 66 -4.05 -23.31 28.41
N GLU A 67 -2.97 -24.07 28.62
CA GLU A 67 -2.86 -25.48 28.21
C GLU A 67 -3.95 -26.34 28.84
N ALA A 68 -4.18 -26.19 30.14
CA ALA A 68 -5.23 -26.92 30.86
C ALA A 68 -6.65 -26.57 30.38
N LEU A 69 -6.92 -25.30 30.06
CA LEU A 69 -8.22 -24.85 29.56
C LEU A 69 -8.51 -25.33 28.13
N ILE A 70 -7.48 -25.41 27.29
CA ILE A 70 -7.61 -25.87 25.90
C ILE A 70 -7.64 -27.40 25.82
N GLY A 71 -6.93 -28.07 26.73
CA GLY A 71 -6.75 -29.52 26.75
C GLY A 71 -5.59 -30.00 25.88
N VAL A 72 -4.52 -29.20 25.77
CA VAL A 72 -3.30 -29.52 25.00
C VAL A 72 -2.08 -29.52 25.90
N GLU A 73 -1.07 -30.31 25.55
CA GLU A 73 0.19 -30.40 26.31
C GLU A 73 1.19 -29.29 25.98
N ASP A 74 1.08 -28.67 24.80
CA ASP A 74 1.99 -27.62 24.33
C ASP A 74 1.26 -26.67 23.36
N LEU A 75 1.24 -25.38 23.67
CA LEU A 75 0.63 -24.34 22.83
C LEU A 75 1.39 -24.07 21.51
N TYR A 76 2.67 -24.46 21.45
CA TYR A 76 3.57 -24.25 20.31
C TYR A 76 3.67 -25.46 19.39
N ASN A 77 2.84 -26.49 19.59
CA ASN A 77 2.83 -27.68 18.73
C ASN A 77 2.67 -27.29 17.25
N PRO A 78 3.64 -27.60 16.36
CA PRO A 78 3.57 -27.24 14.94
C PRO A 78 2.38 -27.86 14.18
N GLN A 79 1.86 -28.99 14.65
CA GLN A 79 0.71 -29.68 14.03
C GLN A 79 -0.64 -29.06 14.45
N ASP A 80 -0.71 -28.45 15.63
CA ASP A 80 -1.92 -27.80 16.16
C ASP A 80 -1.58 -26.52 16.95
N PRO A 81 -1.16 -25.43 16.28
CA PRO A 81 -0.68 -24.24 16.97
C PRO A 81 -1.83 -23.48 17.64
N TRP A 82 -1.64 -23.11 18.91
CA TRP A 82 -2.58 -22.33 19.73
C TRP A 82 -2.01 -21.00 20.22
N ALA A 83 -0.67 -20.90 20.35
CA ALA A 83 0.00 -19.75 20.94
C ALA A 83 -0.37 -18.40 20.30
N HIS A 84 -0.42 -18.31 18.96
CA HIS A 84 -0.74 -17.05 18.26
C HIS A 84 -2.20 -16.64 18.45
N TYR A 85 -3.15 -17.59 18.47
CA TYR A 85 -4.57 -17.28 18.71
C TYR A 85 -4.79 -16.69 20.11
N ILE A 86 -4.16 -17.29 21.14
CA ILE A 86 -4.28 -16.83 22.54
C ILE A 86 -3.62 -15.46 22.69
N THR A 87 -2.43 -15.28 22.12
CA THR A 87 -1.71 -14.00 22.16
C THR A 87 -2.55 -12.89 21.50
N ASN A 88 -3.15 -13.17 20.34
CA ASN A 88 -3.99 -12.20 19.64
C ASN A 88 -5.31 -11.93 20.36
N ALA A 89 -5.89 -12.93 21.03
CA ALA A 89 -7.06 -12.76 21.88
C ALA A 89 -6.74 -11.88 23.11
N LEU A 90 -5.58 -12.06 23.74
CA LEU A 90 -5.10 -11.20 24.85
C LEU A 90 -4.85 -9.77 24.38
N LYS A 91 -4.15 -9.59 23.25
CA LYS A 91 -3.99 -8.27 22.61
C LYS A 91 -5.35 -7.63 22.33
N ALA A 92 -6.28 -8.38 21.73
CA ALA A 92 -7.63 -7.90 21.42
C ALA A 92 -8.36 -7.47 22.69
N LYS A 93 -8.25 -8.24 23.77
CA LYS A 93 -8.88 -7.96 25.06
C LYS A 93 -8.37 -6.66 25.68
N GLU A 94 -7.06 -6.49 25.81
CA GLU A 94 -6.44 -5.43 26.60
C GLU A 94 -6.05 -4.18 25.80
N LEU A 95 -5.53 -4.34 24.57
CA LEU A 95 -4.96 -3.24 23.78
C LEU A 95 -5.96 -2.63 22.78
N PHE A 96 -7.00 -3.38 22.41
CA PHE A 96 -8.01 -2.94 21.43
C PHE A 96 -9.36 -2.72 22.12
N VAL A 97 -9.61 -1.46 22.46
CA VAL A 97 -10.81 -1.00 23.15
C VAL A 97 -11.85 -0.55 22.13
N ARG A 98 -13.08 -1.03 22.32
CA ARG A 98 -14.25 -0.63 21.55
C ARG A 98 -14.54 0.87 21.74
N ASP A 99 -14.98 1.52 20.67
CA ASP A 99 -15.23 2.96 20.56
C ASP A 99 -13.97 3.86 20.66
N VAL A 100 -12.79 3.26 20.77
CA VAL A 100 -11.49 3.97 20.71
C VAL A 100 -10.68 3.50 19.50
N ASN A 101 -10.40 2.19 19.41
CA ASN A 101 -9.58 1.61 18.33
C ASN A 101 -10.45 1.05 17.17
N TYR A 102 -11.69 0.67 17.45
CA TYR A 102 -12.69 0.28 16.45
C TYR A 102 -14.10 0.55 16.95
N ILE A 103 -15.05 0.57 16.02
CA ILE A 103 -16.48 0.52 16.29
C ILE A 103 -17.09 -0.71 15.63
N VAL A 104 -18.19 -1.21 16.20
CA VAL A 104 -18.99 -2.26 15.57
C VAL A 104 -20.14 -1.61 14.80
N ARG A 105 -20.18 -1.79 13.49
CA ARG A 105 -21.21 -1.22 12.61
C ARG A 105 -21.67 -2.25 11.58
N ASP A 106 -22.99 -2.39 11.43
CA ASP A 106 -23.62 -3.33 10.50
C ASP A 106 -23.16 -4.81 10.66
N GLY A 107 -22.75 -5.19 11.88
CA GLY A 107 -22.24 -6.53 12.18
C GLY A 107 -20.76 -6.74 11.86
N GLU A 108 -20.02 -5.68 11.51
CA GLU A 108 -18.58 -5.72 11.24
C GLU A 108 -17.78 -4.82 12.21
N ALA A 109 -16.55 -5.23 12.54
CA ALA A 109 -15.61 -4.41 13.31
C ALA A 109 -14.86 -3.47 12.35
N VAL A 110 -15.07 -2.16 12.47
CA VAL A 110 -14.43 -1.15 11.61
C VAL A 110 -13.42 -0.34 12.40
N ILE A 111 -12.18 -0.31 11.91
CA ILE A 111 -11.07 0.38 12.56
C ILE A 111 -11.38 1.87 12.66
N VAL A 112 -11.11 2.45 13.83
CA VAL A 112 -11.11 3.89 14.06
C VAL A 112 -9.68 4.35 14.25
N ASP A 113 -9.30 5.40 13.52
CA ASP A 113 -8.03 6.06 13.76
C ASP A 113 -8.09 6.78 15.12
N GLU A 114 -7.26 6.33 16.06
CA GLU A 114 -7.19 6.83 17.44
C GLU A 114 -6.94 8.35 17.54
N PHE A 115 -6.31 8.94 16.52
CA PHE A 115 -5.96 10.36 16.53
C PHE A 115 -7.07 11.24 15.96
N THR A 116 -7.74 10.76 14.91
CA THR A 116 -8.73 11.55 14.16
C THR A 116 -10.17 11.18 14.47
N GLY A 117 -10.40 10.06 15.17
CA GLY A 117 -11.73 9.49 15.39
C GLY A 117 -12.42 9.06 14.09
N ARG A 118 -11.71 9.04 12.96
CA ARG A 118 -12.28 8.71 11.64
C ARG A 118 -12.35 7.20 11.47
N VAL A 119 -13.49 6.73 10.97
CA VAL A 119 -13.73 5.33 10.63
C VAL A 119 -13.01 5.00 9.32
N MET A 120 -12.25 3.91 9.29
CA MET A 120 -11.49 3.43 8.14
C MET A 120 -12.12 2.15 7.56
N PRO A 121 -13.21 2.26 6.76
CA PRO A 121 -13.87 1.10 6.17
C PRO A 121 -12.93 0.34 5.23
N GLY A 122 -13.02 -0.99 5.25
CA GLY A 122 -12.21 -1.88 4.41
C GLY A 122 -10.78 -2.12 4.90
N ARG A 123 -10.31 -1.45 5.96
CA ARG A 123 -9.02 -1.76 6.60
C ARG A 123 -9.19 -2.84 7.67
N ARG A 124 -8.19 -3.72 7.77
CA ARG A 124 -8.12 -4.79 8.76
C ARG A 124 -6.76 -4.83 9.43
N TRP A 125 -6.74 -5.33 10.65
CA TRP A 125 -5.49 -5.71 11.30
C TRP A 125 -5.00 -7.05 10.76
N SER A 126 -3.68 -7.16 10.57
CA SER A 126 -3.04 -8.36 10.05
C SER A 126 -2.90 -9.46 11.11
N ASP A 127 -2.39 -10.61 10.68
CA ASP A 127 -1.98 -11.73 11.54
C ASP A 127 -3.09 -12.26 12.47
N GLY A 128 -4.33 -12.31 12.00
CA GLY A 128 -5.43 -12.84 12.81
C GLY A 128 -5.93 -11.90 13.92
N GLN A 129 -5.34 -10.70 14.07
CA GLN A 129 -5.73 -9.75 15.12
C GLN A 129 -7.13 -9.19 14.89
N HIS A 130 -7.54 -8.99 13.63
CA HIS A 130 -8.89 -8.54 13.30
C HIS A 130 -9.93 -9.62 13.63
N GLN A 131 -9.61 -10.88 13.31
CA GLN A 131 -10.42 -12.05 13.63
C GLN A 131 -10.56 -12.25 15.14
N ALA A 132 -9.49 -12.03 15.91
CA ALA A 132 -9.55 -12.07 17.37
C ALA A 132 -10.47 -10.96 17.94
N ILE A 133 -10.54 -9.78 17.31
CA ILE A 133 -11.46 -8.71 17.69
C ILE A 133 -12.90 -9.05 17.28
N GLU A 134 -13.11 -9.60 16.09
CA GLU A 134 -14.42 -10.11 15.66
C GLU A 134 -14.93 -11.18 16.64
N ALA A 135 -14.08 -12.13 17.03
CA ALA A 135 -14.40 -13.15 18.03
C ALA A 135 -14.68 -12.56 19.41
N LYS A 136 -13.87 -11.58 19.87
CA LYS A 136 -14.07 -10.85 21.14
C LYS A 136 -15.47 -10.23 21.23
N GLU A 137 -15.95 -9.66 20.13
CA GLU A 137 -17.25 -8.98 20.06
C GLU A 137 -18.40 -9.90 19.64
N GLY A 138 -18.14 -11.21 19.43
CA GLY A 138 -19.15 -12.18 19.00
C GLY A 138 -19.68 -11.94 17.58
N LEU A 139 -18.86 -11.37 16.70
CA LEU A 139 -19.17 -11.12 15.30
C LEU A 139 -18.83 -12.33 14.42
N ALA A 140 -19.37 -12.35 13.19
CA ALA A 140 -19.02 -13.39 12.22
C ALA A 140 -17.53 -13.26 11.83
N ILE A 141 -16.74 -14.26 12.21
CA ILE A 141 -15.29 -14.27 11.97
C ILE A 141 -15.02 -14.45 10.49
N GLN A 142 -14.34 -13.47 9.90
CA GLN A 142 -14.03 -13.53 8.48
C GLN A 142 -12.76 -14.35 8.23
N PRO A 143 -12.61 -14.98 7.05
CA PRO A 143 -11.41 -15.75 6.72
C PRO A 143 -10.13 -14.93 6.93
N GLU A 144 -9.08 -15.58 7.44
CA GLU A 144 -7.78 -14.96 7.59
C GLU A 144 -7.19 -14.58 6.23
N THR A 145 -6.38 -13.53 6.23
CA THR A 145 -5.62 -13.13 5.04
C THR A 145 -4.18 -13.63 5.15
N GLN A 146 -3.75 -14.46 4.20
CA GLN A 146 -2.38 -14.97 4.11
C GLN A 146 -1.63 -14.27 2.97
N THR A 147 -0.34 -13.99 3.16
CA THR A 147 0.55 -13.47 2.12
C THR A 147 0.71 -14.50 0.99
N LEU A 148 0.28 -14.18 -0.23
CA LEU A 148 0.47 -15.01 -1.42
C LEU A 148 1.73 -14.62 -2.19
N ALA A 149 2.03 -13.32 -2.21
CA ALA A 149 3.22 -12.79 -2.83
C ALA A 149 3.62 -11.48 -2.13
N SER A 150 4.92 -11.26 -2.00
CA SER A 150 5.48 -10.03 -1.47
C SER A 150 6.72 -9.66 -2.28
N ILE A 151 6.99 -8.37 -2.45
CA ILE A 151 8.25 -7.84 -3.01
C ILE A 151 8.47 -6.41 -2.52
N THR A 152 9.70 -6.04 -2.14
CA THR A 152 10.02 -4.64 -1.86
C THR A 152 10.16 -3.82 -3.13
N TYR A 153 9.89 -2.51 -3.05
CA TYR A 153 10.13 -1.59 -4.18
C TYR A 153 11.58 -1.67 -4.68
N GLN A 154 12.53 -1.81 -3.75
CA GLN A 154 13.95 -1.96 -4.03
C GLN A 154 14.21 -3.14 -4.96
N ASN A 155 13.84 -4.35 -4.54
CA ASN A 155 14.03 -5.56 -5.33
C ASN A 155 13.20 -5.55 -6.61
N PHE A 156 12.00 -4.94 -6.59
CA PHE A 156 11.17 -4.80 -7.79
C PHE A 156 11.86 -3.97 -8.88
N PHE A 157 12.40 -2.79 -8.55
CA PHE A 157 13.09 -1.95 -9.53
C PHE A 157 14.42 -2.54 -10.01
N LEU A 158 15.09 -3.35 -9.17
CA LEU A 158 16.30 -4.07 -9.57
C LEU A 158 16.07 -5.16 -10.62
N LEU A 159 14.81 -5.56 -10.90
CA LEU A 159 14.49 -6.48 -11.98
C LEU A 159 14.62 -5.83 -13.38
N TYR A 160 14.58 -4.50 -13.46
CA TYR A 160 14.63 -3.80 -14.73
C TYR A 160 16.06 -3.81 -15.31
N PRO A 161 16.26 -4.18 -16.59
CA PRO A 161 17.59 -4.18 -17.21
C PRO A 161 18.27 -2.81 -17.25
N ARG A 162 17.47 -1.74 -17.26
CA ARG A 162 17.92 -0.36 -17.18
C ARG A 162 17.01 0.39 -16.22
N LEU A 163 17.63 1.11 -15.28
CA LEU A 163 16.93 1.92 -14.31
C LEU A 163 17.44 3.36 -14.40
N ALA A 164 16.51 4.31 -14.45
CA ALA A 164 16.79 5.74 -14.42
C ALA A 164 15.65 6.44 -13.68
N GLY A 165 15.92 7.61 -13.10
CA GLY A 165 14.92 8.37 -12.37
C GLY A 165 15.17 9.87 -12.48
N MET A 166 14.11 10.65 -12.30
CA MET A 166 14.18 12.10 -12.27
C MET A 166 13.44 12.65 -11.05
N THR A 167 14.05 13.61 -10.38
CA THR A 167 13.42 14.35 -9.26
C THR A 167 14.22 15.62 -9.00
N GLY A 168 13.54 16.67 -8.52
CA GLY A 168 14.20 17.92 -8.15
C GLY A 168 15.04 17.84 -6.87
N THR A 169 15.03 16.71 -6.16
CA THR A 169 15.54 16.62 -4.78
C THR A 169 16.33 15.34 -4.46
N ALA A 170 16.94 14.69 -5.47
CA ALA A 170 17.66 13.42 -5.27
C ALA A 170 19.00 13.53 -4.52
N LYS A 171 19.67 14.69 -4.58
CA LYS A 171 21.08 14.79 -4.13
C LYS A 171 21.29 14.45 -2.65
N THR A 172 20.29 14.64 -1.80
CA THR A 172 20.39 14.29 -0.37
C THR A 172 20.49 12.78 -0.15
N GLU A 173 19.86 11.99 -1.02
CA GLU A 173 19.79 10.51 -0.93
C GLU A 173 20.78 9.82 -1.87
N GLU A 174 21.79 10.53 -2.39
CA GLU A 174 22.76 10.01 -3.37
C GLU A 174 23.42 8.71 -2.89
N VAL A 175 23.80 8.65 -1.60
CA VAL A 175 24.43 7.47 -1.01
C VAL A 175 23.48 6.27 -0.97
N GLU A 176 22.18 6.50 -0.72
CA GLU A 176 21.17 5.42 -0.73
C GLU A 176 20.94 4.94 -2.17
N PHE A 177 20.83 5.85 -3.15
CA PHE A 177 20.68 5.49 -4.56
C PHE A 177 21.88 4.71 -5.12
N GLU A 178 23.09 5.10 -4.75
CA GLU A 178 24.31 4.42 -5.18
C GLU A 178 24.40 3.02 -4.53
N LYS A 179 24.15 2.90 -3.22
CA LYS A 179 24.26 1.61 -2.52
C LYS A 179 23.17 0.62 -2.91
N THR A 180 21.92 1.05 -3.00
CA THR A 180 20.78 0.13 -3.23
C THR A 180 20.56 -0.14 -4.71
N TYR A 181 20.71 0.87 -5.57
CA TYR A 181 20.35 0.76 -6.99
C TYR A 181 21.54 0.91 -7.94
N SER A 182 22.76 1.13 -7.44
CA SER A 182 23.93 1.48 -8.27
C SER A 182 23.67 2.69 -9.19
N LEU A 183 22.85 3.64 -8.72
CA LEU A 183 22.47 4.83 -9.48
C LEU A 183 23.29 6.04 -9.05
N GLN A 184 23.93 6.69 -10.02
CA GLN A 184 24.63 7.95 -9.81
C GLN A 184 23.64 9.13 -9.87
N THR A 185 23.82 10.11 -8.97
CA THR A 185 22.97 11.30 -8.92
C THR A 185 23.68 12.52 -9.50
N ALA A 186 23.25 12.97 -10.69
CA ALA A 186 23.74 14.19 -11.33
C ALA A 186 22.78 15.37 -11.12
N ILE A 187 23.33 16.55 -10.81
CA ILE A 187 22.55 17.79 -10.73
C ILE A 187 22.52 18.42 -12.13
N VAL A 188 21.34 18.47 -12.74
CA VAL A 188 21.13 19.19 -14.00
C VAL A 188 20.96 20.69 -13.70
N PRO A 189 21.72 21.58 -14.36
CA PRO A 189 21.55 23.03 -14.18
C PRO A 189 20.14 23.49 -14.53
N THR A 190 19.62 24.45 -13.77
CA THR A 190 18.32 25.05 -14.07
C THR A 190 18.39 25.89 -15.35
N ASN A 191 17.32 25.86 -16.15
CA ASN A 191 17.20 26.65 -17.39
C ASN A 191 17.37 28.17 -17.15
N ARG A 192 16.90 28.67 -15.99
CA ARG A 192 17.01 30.07 -15.57
C ARG A 192 17.50 30.15 -14.12
N VAL A 193 18.13 31.26 -13.76
CA VAL A 193 18.65 31.50 -12.40
C VAL A 193 17.48 31.60 -11.41
N ARG A 194 17.59 30.91 -10.28
CA ARG A 194 16.57 30.92 -9.23
C ARG A 194 16.49 32.29 -8.55
N ALA A 195 15.32 32.93 -8.57
CA ALA A 195 15.05 34.21 -7.90
C ALA A 195 14.23 34.07 -6.59
N ARG A 196 13.90 32.85 -6.18
CA ARG A 196 13.15 32.55 -4.95
C ARG A 196 13.90 32.96 -3.69
N GLN A 197 13.20 33.63 -2.78
CA GLN A 197 13.70 33.99 -1.44
C GLN A 197 13.16 33.02 -0.39
N ASP A 198 14.05 32.36 0.34
CA ASP A 198 13.65 31.50 1.46
C ASP A 198 13.79 32.32 2.76
N TRP A 199 12.66 32.72 3.33
CA TRP A 199 12.60 33.49 4.58
C TRP A 199 12.91 32.59 5.79
N VAL A 200 13.32 33.23 6.89
CA VAL A 200 13.61 32.53 8.16
C VAL A 200 12.31 31.93 8.71
N ASP A 201 12.42 30.72 9.26
CA ASP A 201 11.29 30.04 9.89
C ASP A 201 10.89 30.76 11.19
N GLN A 202 9.59 30.80 11.47
CA GLN A 202 9.04 31.36 12.70
C GLN A 202 8.58 30.24 13.63
N VAL A 203 9.10 30.23 14.86
CA VAL A 203 8.76 29.21 15.87
C VAL A 203 7.90 29.84 16.97
N TYR A 204 6.77 29.21 17.26
CA TYR A 204 5.79 29.62 18.26
C TYR A 204 5.75 28.64 19.43
N LYS A 205 5.30 29.12 20.58
CA LYS A 205 5.13 28.29 21.78
C LYS A 205 3.90 27.39 21.71
N THR A 206 2.79 27.91 21.18
CA THR A 206 1.52 27.18 21.09
C THR A 206 1.10 27.02 19.63
N GLU A 207 0.36 25.94 19.34
CA GLU A 207 -0.21 25.74 18.00
C GLU A 207 -1.22 26.84 17.65
N THR A 208 -2.01 27.31 18.62
CA THR A 208 -3.00 28.36 18.38
C THR A 208 -2.36 29.67 17.92
N ALA A 209 -1.24 30.08 18.53
CA ALA A 209 -0.49 31.26 18.10
C ALA A 209 0.08 31.07 16.69
N LYS A 210 0.63 29.88 16.39
CA LYS A 210 1.09 29.52 15.04
C LYS A 210 -0.02 29.69 14.01
N TRP A 211 -1.19 29.10 14.22
CA TRP A 211 -2.29 29.12 13.25
C TRP A 211 -2.86 30.52 13.01
N ARG A 212 -2.96 31.34 14.05
CA ARG A 212 -3.33 32.76 13.91
C ARG A 212 -2.29 33.53 13.10
N ALA A 213 -1.00 33.28 13.31
CA ALA A 213 0.06 33.93 12.56
C ALA A 213 0.05 33.51 11.08
N VAL A 214 -0.16 32.23 10.78
CA VAL A 214 -0.30 31.71 9.41
C VAL A 214 -1.49 32.36 8.71
N ALA A 215 -2.66 32.43 9.37
CA ALA A 215 -3.85 33.07 8.81
C ALA A 215 -3.61 34.56 8.55
N LYS A 216 -2.96 35.27 9.48
CA LYS A 216 -2.60 36.68 9.33
C LYS A 216 -1.63 36.94 8.18
N GLU A 217 -0.56 36.16 8.05
CA GLU A 217 0.38 36.30 6.93
C GLU A 217 -0.31 36.00 5.59
N THR A 218 -1.13 34.94 5.55
CA THR A 218 -1.93 34.62 4.36
C THR A 218 -2.85 35.78 3.97
N ALA A 219 -3.51 36.40 4.95
CA ALA A 219 -4.37 37.57 4.75
C ALA A 219 -3.61 38.79 4.22
N GLU A 220 -2.44 39.08 4.79
CA GLU A 220 -1.60 40.22 4.36
C GLU A 220 -1.09 40.03 2.93
N VAL A 221 -0.62 38.82 2.59
CA VAL A 221 -0.12 38.50 1.26
C VAL A 221 -1.26 38.46 0.22
N HIS A 222 -2.42 37.93 0.59
CA HIS A 222 -3.63 37.97 -0.23
C HIS A 222 -4.08 39.40 -0.54
N LYS A 223 -4.09 40.29 0.47
CA LYS A 223 -4.43 41.72 0.31
C LYS A 223 -3.47 42.47 -0.61
N GLN A 224 -2.22 42.00 -0.74
CA GLN A 224 -1.24 42.52 -1.71
C GLN A 224 -1.47 41.99 -3.14
N GLY A 225 -2.45 41.11 -3.36
CA GLY A 225 -2.77 40.51 -4.67
C GLY A 225 -1.84 39.34 -5.04
N ARG A 226 -1.02 38.84 -4.12
CA ARG A 226 -0.10 37.73 -4.37
C ARG A 226 -0.78 36.37 -4.13
N PRO A 227 -0.47 35.35 -4.95
CA PRO A 227 -0.94 34.00 -4.68
C PRO A 227 -0.22 33.36 -3.49
N VAL A 228 -0.96 32.60 -2.69
CA VAL A 228 -0.48 31.88 -1.51
C VAL A 228 -0.81 30.40 -1.61
N LEU A 229 0.21 29.56 -1.39
CA LEU A 229 0.05 28.12 -1.19
C LEU A 229 0.43 27.77 0.25
N VAL A 230 -0.52 27.22 1.01
CA VAL A 230 -0.29 26.75 2.38
C VAL A 230 -0.25 25.23 2.41
N GLY A 231 0.88 24.65 2.82
CA GLY A 231 1.07 23.21 2.98
C GLY A 231 0.89 22.78 4.43
N THR A 232 -0.09 21.92 4.68
CA THR A 232 -0.36 21.31 5.99
C THR A 232 -0.02 19.82 5.99
N THR A 233 -0.01 19.17 7.16
CA THR A 233 0.31 17.74 7.30
C THR A 233 -0.93 16.84 7.44
N SER A 234 -2.07 17.41 7.84
CA SER A 234 -3.32 16.67 8.05
C SER A 234 -4.53 17.43 7.52
N VAL A 235 -5.61 16.69 7.21
CA VAL A 235 -6.89 17.26 6.74
C VAL A 235 -7.51 18.17 7.80
N GLU A 236 -7.48 17.76 9.07
CA GLU A 236 -8.03 18.54 10.19
C GLU A 236 -7.34 19.90 10.34
N LYS A 237 -6.02 19.94 10.19
CA LYS A 237 -5.24 21.19 10.23
C LYS A 237 -5.60 22.11 9.07
N SER A 238 -5.89 21.55 7.89
CA SER A 238 -6.37 22.35 6.77
C SER A 238 -7.79 22.88 6.98
N GLU A 239 -8.69 22.10 7.57
CA GLU A 239 -10.04 22.54 7.93
C GLU A 239 -9.99 23.63 9.01
N LEU A 240 -9.11 23.51 10.01
CA LEU A 240 -8.86 24.55 11.01
C LEU A 240 -8.41 25.87 10.36
N LEU A 241 -7.42 25.82 9.46
CA LEU A 241 -6.96 27.00 8.74
C LEU A 241 -8.05 27.59 7.83
N SER A 242 -8.84 26.73 7.18
CA SER A 242 -9.97 27.12 6.34
C SER A 242 -11.01 27.91 7.16
N ALA A 243 -11.33 27.46 8.37
CA ALA A 243 -12.22 28.19 9.28
C ALA A 243 -11.65 29.58 9.66
N LEU A 244 -10.36 29.65 10.01
CA LEU A 244 -9.71 30.92 10.35
C LEU A 244 -9.67 31.91 9.17
N LEU A 245 -9.45 31.43 7.95
CA LEU A 245 -9.49 32.27 6.75
C LEU A 245 -10.91 32.71 6.38
N ALA A 246 -11.91 31.88 6.66
CA ALA A 246 -13.31 32.24 6.47
C ALA A 246 -13.76 33.35 7.43
N GLU A 247 -13.28 33.35 8.67
CA GLU A 247 -13.52 34.44 9.64
C GLU A 247 -12.97 35.79 9.13
N GLU A 248 -11.84 35.78 8.45
CA GLU A 248 -11.21 36.96 7.82
C GLU A 248 -11.79 37.30 6.42
N ASN A 249 -12.84 36.60 5.98
CA ASN A 249 -13.47 36.74 4.66
C ASN A 249 -12.52 36.55 3.46
N ILE A 250 -11.55 35.63 3.57
CA ILE A 250 -10.59 35.35 2.50
C ILE A 250 -11.07 34.14 1.68
N PRO A 251 -11.30 34.30 0.36
CA PRO A 251 -11.65 33.18 -0.50
C PRO A 251 -10.44 32.24 -0.64
N HIS A 252 -10.65 30.95 -0.37
CA HIS A 252 -9.60 29.96 -0.41
C HIS A 252 -10.11 28.62 -0.94
N ASN A 253 -9.20 27.82 -1.51
CA ASN A 253 -9.48 26.47 -1.97
C ASN A 253 -8.79 25.44 -1.08
N LEU A 254 -9.51 24.36 -0.75
CA LEU A 254 -9.02 23.28 0.10
C LEU A 254 -8.79 22.00 -0.72
N LEU A 255 -7.59 21.42 -0.63
CA LEU A 255 -7.20 20.19 -1.30
C LEU A 255 -6.86 19.13 -0.25
N ASN A 256 -7.58 18.00 -0.27
CA ASN A 256 -7.57 17.00 0.81
C ASN A 256 -6.91 15.66 0.42
N ALA A 257 -6.23 15.59 -0.74
CA ALA A 257 -5.52 14.42 -1.26
C ALA A 257 -6.37 13.14 -1.36
N LYS A 258 -7.67 13.26 -1.66
CA LYS A 258 -8.56 12.09 -1.83
C LYS A 258 -8.43 11.56 -3.26
N PRO A 259 -8.30 10.22 -3.48
CA PRO A 259 -8.15 9.63 -4.82
C PRO A 259 -9.26 10.04 -5.81
N GLU A 260 -10.50 10.12 -5.33
CA GLU A 260 -11.68 10.53 -6.10
C GLU A 260 -11.61 11.99 -6.60
N ASN A 261 -10.78 12.82 -5.97
CA ASN A 261 -10.68 14.25 -6.25
C ASN A 261 -9.37 14.64 -6.96
N VAL A 262 -8.49 13.69 -7.32
CA VAL A 262 -7.15 14.01 -7.84
C VAL A 262 -7.20 14.89 -9.10
N GLU A 263 -8.13 14.61 -10.01
CA GLU A 263 -8.32 15.43 -11.21
C GLU A 263 -8.74 16.86 -10.86
N ARG A 264 -9.75 17.01 -9.99
CA ARG A 264 -10.22 18.31 -9.51
C ARG A 264 -9.16 19.06 -8.72
N GLU A 265 -8.33 18.35 -7.96
CA GLU A 265 -7.20 18.96 -7.26
C GLU A 265 -6.16 19.49 -8.24
N ALA A 266 -5.88 18.76 -9.31
CA ALA A 266 -5.01 19.24 -10.38
C ALA A 266 -5.59 20.50 -11.06
N GLU A 267 -6.90 20.56 -11.28
CA GLU A 267 -7.58 21.75 -11.83
C GLU A 267 -7.35 22.99 -10.96
N ILE A 268 -7.58 22.86 -9.66
CA ILE A 268 -7.43 23.96 -8.71
C ILE A 268 -5.97 24.40 -8.62
N VAL A 269 -5.04 23.45 -8.57
CA VAL A 269 -3.60 23.73 -8.44
C VAL A 269 -3.05 24.43 -9.69
N ALA A 270 -3.54 24.07 -10.88
CA ALA A 270 -3.16 24.75 -12.12
C ALA A 270 -3.53 26.24 -12.11
N GLN A 271 -4.55 26.63 -11.33
CA GLN A 271 -5.00 28.02 -11.16
C GLN A 271 -4.51 28.68 -9.86
N ALA A 272 -3.74 27.97 -9.03
CA ALA A 272 -3.24 28.50 -7.76
C ALA A 272 -2.27 29.68 -7.91
N GLY A 273 -1.72 29.90 -9.12
CA GLY A 273 -0.80 31.01 -9.42
C GLY A 273 -1.46 32.32 -9.86
N ARG A 274 -2.80 32.38 -9.91
CA ARG A 274 -3.55 33.61 -10.24
C ARG A 274 -3.46 34.66 -9.14
N ALA A 275 -3.65 35.93 -9.50
CA ALA A 275 -3.58 37.04 -8.55
C ALA A 275 -4.56 36.86 -7.38
N GLY A 276 -4.07 36.99 -6.15
CA GLY A 276 -4.86 36.84 -4.92
C GLY A 276 -5.39 35.42 -4.64
N SER A 277 -4.98 34.39 -5.39
CA SER A 277 -5.45 33.02 -5.12
C SER A 277 -4.86 32.47 -3.82
N VAL A 278 -5.69 31.87 -2.95
CA VAL A 278 -5.24 31.17 -1.74
C VAL A 278 -5.61 29.70 -1.85
N THR A 279 -4.60 28.83 -1.77
CA THR A 279 -4.77 27.38 -1.87
C THR A 279 -4.16 26.69 -0.66
N ILE A 280 -4.94 25.85 0.01
CA ILE A 280 -4.51 25.02 1.14
C ILE A 280 -4.36 23.58 0.63
N ALA A 281 -3.17 23.02 0.76
CA ALA A 281 -2.84 21.67 0.32
C ALA A 281 -2.46 20.78 1.51
N THR A 282 -3.20 19.69 1.70
CA THR A 282 -2.82 18.64 2.65
C THR A 282 -1.66 17.81 2.11
N ASN A 283 -0.59 17.68 2.88
CA ASN A 283 0.66 17.00 2.55
C ASN A 283 1.26 17.45 1.22
N MET A 284 1.00 16.68 0.16
CA MET A 284 1.46 16.93 -1.20
C MET A 284 0.31 16.87 -2.22
N ALA A 285 -0.91 17.25 -1.82
CA ALA A 285 -2.01 17.42 -2.76
C ALA A 285 -1.59 18.31 -3.94
N GLY A 286 -1.98 17.96 -5.16
CA GLY A 286 -1.50 18.64 -6.37
C GLY A 286 -0.06 18.31 -6.79
N ARG A 287 0.50 17.17 -6.35
CA ARG A 287 1.76 16.64 -6.88
C ARG A 287 1.64 16.31 -8.36
N GLY A 288 2.61 16.74 -9.16
CA GLY A 288 2.63 16.56 -10.62
C GLY A 288 2.11 17.75 -11.41
N THR A 289 1.32 18.65 -10.80
CA THR A 289 0.81 19.85 -11.47
C THR A 289 1.70 21.07 -11.20
N ASP A 290 2.06 21.76 -12.27
CA ASP A 290 2.84 22.99 -12.19
C ASP A 290 1.95 24.20 -11.88
N ILE A 291 2.35 24.97 -10.86
CA ILE A 291 1.73 26.25 -10.52
C ILE A 291 2.44 27.32 -11.36
N ILE A 292 1.74 27.83 -12.36
CA ILE A 292 2.22 28.87 -13.27
C ILE A 292 1.66 30.21 -12.79
N LEU A 293 2.50 31.24 -12.69
CA LEU A 293 2.05 32.58 -12.31
C LEU A 293 1.08 33.12 -13.36
N GLY A 294 -0.06 33.67 -12.93
CA GLY A 294 -1.17 34.08 -13.81
C GLY A 294 -2.15 32.94 -14.17
N GLY A 295 -1.86 31.69 -13.80
CA GLY A 295 -2.70 30.52 -14.13
C GLY A 295 -2.32 29.83 -15.45
N ASN A 296 -2.98 28.71 -15.73
CA ASN A 296 -2.71 27.92 -16.94
C ASN A 296 -3.84 28.06 -17.96
N SER A 297 -3.64 28.90 -18.98
CA SER A 297 -4.61 29.20 -20.05
C SER A 297 -4.95 28.01 -20.93
N ASP A 298 -3.97 27.16 -21.22
CA ASP A 298 -4.14 25.95 -22.02
C ASP A 298 -5.08 24.97 -21.32
N TYR A 299 -4.87 24.81 -20.02
CA TYR A 299 -5.71 23.98 -19.17
C TYR A 299 -7.14 24.55 -19.04
N MET A 300 -7.28 25.87 -18.86
CA MET A 300 -8.59 26.53 -18.82
C MET A 300 -9.37 26.38 -20.12
N ALA A 301 -8.71 26.48 -21.27
CA ALA A 301 -9.34 26.28 -22.57
C ALA A 301 -9.89 24.85 -22.71
N ARG A 302 -9.09 23.83 -22.36
CA ARG A 302 -9.55 22.43 -22.37
C ARG A 302 -10.74 22.19 -21.45
N LEU A 303 -10.68 22.74 -20.23
CA LEU A 303 -11.77 22.63 -19.25
C LEU A 303 -13.05 23.29 -19.76
N LYS A 304 -12.94 24.46 -20.41
CA LYS A 304 -14.09 25.16 -21.00
C LYS A 304 -14.72 24.36 -22.13
N LEU A 305 -13.90 23.75 -22.99
CA LEU A 305 -14.42 22.87 -24.04
C LEU A 305 -15.07 21.62 -23.46
N ARG A 306 -14.49 21.01 -22.42
CA ARG A 306 -15.12 19.90 -21.68
C ARG A 306 -16.48 20.30 -21.14
N GLU A 307 -16.60 21.47 -20.48
CA GLU A 307 -17.88 21.98 -19.95
C GLU A 307 -18.96 22.09 -21.04
N VAL A 308 -18.61 22.61 -22.22
CA VAL A 308 -19.56 22.80 -23.34
C VAL A 308 -19.93 21.48 -24.02
N LEU A 309 -18.98 20.55 -24.14
CA LEU A 309 -19.12 19.32 -24.92
C LEU A 309 -19.70 18.15 -24.12
N LEU A 310 -19.39 18.04 -22.83
CA LEU A 310 -19.81 16.95 -21.94
C LEU A 310 -21.33 16.72 -21.94
N PRO A 311 -22.21 17.73 -21.76
CA PRO A 311 -23.66 17.50 -21.74
C PRO A 311 -24.26 17.08 -23.10
N ARG A 312 -23.51 17.23 -24.20
CA ARG A 312 -23.97 16.96 -25.58
C ARG A 312 -23.40 15.67 -26.16
N LEU A 313 -22.20 15.26 -25.76
CA LEU A 313 -21.50 14.12 -26.38
C LEU A 313 -21.40 12.89 -25.48
N VAL A 314 -21.51 13.06 -24.16
CA VAL A 314 -21.30 11.97 -23.20
C VAL A 314 -22.62 11.37 -22.73
N ARG A 315 -22.66 10.04 -22.58
CA ARG A 315 -23.79 9.34 -21.94
C ARG A 315 -23.87 9.73 -20.46
N PRO A 316 -25.02 10.17 -19.91
CA PRO A 316 -25.15 10.32 -18.48
C PRO A 316 -24.95 8.96 -17.82
N GLU A 317 -23.98 8.84 -16.92
CA GLU A 317 -23.80 7.62 -16.13
C GLU A 317 -25.01 7.45 -15.18
N ASP A 318 -25.65 6.28 -15.21
CA ASP A 318 -26.72 5.93 -14.27
C ASP A 318 -26.13 5.72 -12.86
N GLY A 319 -25.86 6.82 -12.16
CA GLY A 319 -25.51 6.81 -10.74
C GLY A 319 -26.73 6.42 -9.89
N HIS A 320 -26.66 5.21 -9.32
CA HIS A 320 -27.33 4.82 -8.06
C HIS A 320 -28.79 5.30 -7.89
N ARG A 321 -29.77 4.53 -8.38
CA ARG A 321 -31.16 4.71 -7.94
C ARG A 321 -31.22 4.41 -6.43
N PRO A 322 -31.57 5.37 -5.54
CA PRO A 322 -31.88 5.02 -4.16
C PRO A 322 -33.04 4.00 -4.18
N PRO A 323 -33.06 3.03 -3.26
CA PRO A 323 -34.08 1.98 -3.28
C PRO A 323 -35.46 2.62 -3.23
N VAL A 324 -36.28 2.29 -4.22
CA VAL A 324 -37.69 2.67 -4.28
C VAL A 324 -38.32 2.28 -2.94
N PRO A 325 -38.90 3.21 -2.17
CA PRO A 325 -39.63 2.82 -0.97
C PRO A 325 -40.75 1.89 -1.39
N LEU A 326 -40.79 0.68 -0.83
CA LEU A 326 -41.93 -0.22 -0.91
C LEU A 326 -43.17 0.58 -0.51
N GLN A 327 -43.97 0.99 -1.50
CA GLN A 327 -45.26 1.60 -1.28
C GLN A 327 -46.14 0.56 -0.60
N ARG A 328 -46.32 0.72 0.71
CA ARG A 328 -47.40 0.07 1.46
C ARG A 328 -48.71 0.46 0.79
N SER A 329 -49.43 -0.56 0.35
CA SER A 329 -50.86 -0.54 0.13
C SER A 329 -51.59 -0.09 1.40
N ALA A 330 -52.47 0.93 1.27
CA ALA A 330 -53.82 0.97 1.83
C ALA A 330 -54.41 2.40 1.77
N GLU A 331 -55.47 2.52 0.97
CA GLU A 331 -56.75 3.22 1.24
C GLU A 331 -56.79 4.36 2.27
N GLY A 332 -57.29 5.52 1.82
CA GLY A 332 -57.83 6.58 2.68
C GLY A 332 -58.05 7.90 1.93
N GLY A 333 -59.29 8.19 1.55
CA GLY A 333 -59.68 9.33 0.72
C GLY A 333 -60.04 10.63 1.47
N GLY A 334 -60.23 11.68 0.66
CA GLY A 334 -60.79 13.01 1.01
C GLY A 334 -59.70 14.05 1.35
N GLY A 335 -59.66 15.27 0.83
CA GLY A 335 -60.55 16.07 -0.02
C GLY A 335 -60.18 17.55 0.19
N PHE A 336 -59.93 18.29 -0.91
CA PHE A 336 -59.90 19.75 -1.11
C PHE A 336 -59.17 20.69 -0.11
N THR A 337 -58.23 21.51 -0.64
CA THR A 337 -58.47 22.94 -1.00
C THR A 337 -57.25 23.53 -1.73
N GLU A 338 -57.50 24.19 -2.87
CA GLU A 338 -56.55 25.06 -3.56
C GLU A 338 -56.41 26.41 -2.82
N SER A 339 -55.17 26.82 -2.58
CA SER A 339 -54.79 28.24 -2.58
C SER A 339 -53.33 28.38 -3.01
N ALA A 340 -53.12 29.02 -4.15
CA ALA A 340 -51.82 29.30 -4.72
C ALA A 340 -51.08 30.42 -3.95
N SER A 341 -49.83 30.16 -3.58
CA SER A 341 -48.73 31.13 -3.73
C SER A 341 -47.36 30.47 -3.45
N ALA A 342 -46.55 30.42 -4.51
CA ALA A 342 -45.10 30.55 -4.54
C ALA A 342 -44.21 29.74 -3.57
N SER A 343 -43.42 28.85 -4.20
CA SER A 343 -42.00 28.49 -3.93
C SER A 343 -41.80 26.99 -3.75
N GLY A 344 -41.01 26.39 -4.64
CA GLY A 344 -40.57 25.00 -4.50
C GLY A 344 -40.59 24.20 -5.80
N ALA A 345 -39.70 24.53 -6.73
CA ALA A 345 -39.25 23.60 -7.76
C ALA A 345 -37.80 23.95 -8.11
N HIS A 346 -36.86 23.10 -7.67
CA HIS A 346 -35.83 22.50 -8.51
C HIS A 346 -34.98 21.56 -7.67
N GLY A 347 -35.07 20.27 -8.00
CA GLY A 347 -34.23 19.20 -7.48
C GLY A 347 -32.76 19.44 -7.81
N SER A 348 -31.93 18.85 -6.96
CA SER A 348 -30.48 18.97 -6.85
C SER A 348 -29.71 18.76 -8.16
N ALA A 349 -29.26 19.86 -8.75
CA ALA A 349 -27.90 20.02 -9.30
C ALA A 349 -27.47 21.52 -9.30
N PRO A 350 -27.06 22.11 -8.15
CA PRO A 350 -26.54 23.48 -8.15
C PRO A 350 -25.20 23.69 -7.40
N SER A 351 -24.44 22.63 -7.08
CA SER A 351 -23.11 22.79 -6.46
C SER A 351 -21.94 22.68 -7.43
N GLU A 352 -22.06 21.91 -8.53
CA GLU A 352 -20.99 21.75 -9.53
C GLU A 352 -20.80 23.02 -10.38
N ALA A 353 -21.88 23.54 -10.98
CA ALA A 353 -21.80 24.72 -11.86
C ALA A 353 -21.40 26.01 -11.13
N LYS A 354 -21.73 26.15 -9.83
CA LYS A 354 -21.43 27.36 -9.04
C LYS A 354 -19.97 27.47 -8.61
N ALA A 355 -19.28 26.34 -8.41
CA ALA A 355 -17.85 26.32 -8.11
C ALA A 355 -16.99 26.54 -9.38
N ILE A 356 -17.50 26.14 -10.55
CA ILE A 356 -16.81 26.26 -11.85
C ILE A 356 -16.76 27.71 -12.36
N GLY A 357 -17.76 28.53 -12.04
CA GLY A 357 -17.83 29.93 -12.51
C GLY A 357 -16.65 30.83 -12.11
N ASN A 358 -15.92 30.51 -11.03
CA ASN A 358 -14.78 31.28 -10.54
C ASN A 358 -13.41 30.83 -11.11
N LEU A 359 -13.37 29.76 -11.91
CA LEU A 359 -12.11 29.24 -12.46
C LEU A 359 -11.65 29.99 -13.72
N TYR A 360 -12.57 30.55 -14.51
CA TYR A 360 -12.24 31.21 -15.76
C TYR A 360 -11.80 32.69 -15.57
N PRO A 361 -10.87 33.20 -16.39
CA PRO A 361 -10.30 34.53 -16.19
C PRO A 361 -11.17 35.65 -16.78
N CYS A 362 -11.95 35.36 -17.81
CA CYS A 362 -12.92 36.28 -18.41
C CYS A 362 -14.11 35.51 -19.01
N GLN A 363 -15.20 36.23 -19.26
CA GLN A 363 -16.26 35.75 -20.15
C GLN A 363 -15.75 35.81 -21.60
N LEU A 364 -16.05 34.77 -22.37
CA LEU A 364 -15.65 34.69 -23.78
C LEU A 364 -16.41 35.73 -24.61
N THR A 365 -15.81 36.14 -25.73
CA THR A 365 -16.52 36.99 -26.69
C THR A 365 -17.73 36.25 -27.30
N GLU A 366 -18.77 37.01 -27.69
CA GLU A 366 -19.98 36.44 -28.31
C GLU A 366 -19.65 35.61 -29.57
N ASP A 367 -18.63 36.02 -30.33
CA ASP A 367 -18.16 35.31 -31.52
C ASP A 367 -17.56 33.93 -31.17
N THR A 368 -16.78 33.85 -30.09
CA THR A 368 -16.15 32.61 -29.63
C THR A 368 -17.18 31.66 -29.01
N ASP A 369 -18.14 32.17 -28.24
CA ASP A 369 -19.24 31.37 -27.71
C ASP A 369 -20.12 30.80 -28.84
N GLN A 370 -20.44 31.58 -29.87
CA GLN A 370 -21.15 31.09 -31.05
C GLN A 370 -20.36 30.00 -31.79
N SER A 371 -19.05 30.21 -31.98
CA SER A 371 -18.16 29.21 -32.60
C SER A 371 -18.13 27.89 -31.83
N LEU A 372 -18.11 27.94 -30.49
CA LEU A 372 -18.17 26.74 -29.64
C LEU A 372 -19.52 26.01 -29.76
N VAL A 373 -20.63 26.75 -29.85
CA VAL A 373 -21.96 26.16 -30.02
C VAL A 373 -22.09 25.48 -31.38
N GLU A 374 -21.53 26.07 -32.44
CA GLU A 374 -21.50 25.47 -33.78
C GLU A 374 -20.61 24.23 -33.84
N LEU A 375 -19.41 24.30 -33.26
CA LEU A 375 -18.50 23.15 -33.13
C LEU A 375 -19.22 21.99 -32.42
N ALA A 376 -19.86 22.25 -31.29
CA ALA A 376 -20.57 21.22 -30.55
C ALA A 376 -21.69 20.56 -31.40
N LYS A 377 -22.40 21.32 -32.26
CA LYS A 377 -23.39 20.74 -33.19
C LYS A 377 -22.73 19.86 -34.26
N GLN A 378 -21.56 20.29 -34.78
CA GLN A 378 -20.81 19.53 -35.79
C GLN A 378 -20.24 18.23 -35.20
N LEU A 379 -19.67 18.28 -33.99
CA LEU A 379 -19.15 17.12 -33.29
C LEU A 379 -20.25 16.13 -32.90
N VAL A 380 -21.44 16.60 -32.49
CA VAL A 380 -22.61 15.73 -32.25
C VAL A 380 -23.02 15.01 -33.54
N LYS A 381 -22.94 15.68 -34.70
CA LYS A 381 -23.26 15.06 -35.99
C LYS A 381 -22.23 14.00 -36.42
N ALA A 382 -20.95 14.21 -36.12
CA ALA A 382 -19.87 13.31 -36.50
C ALA A 382 -19.70 12.13 -35.53
N TRP A 383 -19.75 12.40 -34.22
CA TRP A 383 -19.46 11.40 -33.18
C TRP A 383 -20.71 10.79 -32.53
N GLY A 384 -21.89 11.35 -32.81
CA GLY A 384 -23.18 10.90 -32.28
C GLY A 384 -23.58 11.61 -30.99
N ASP A 385 -24.89 11.84 -30.82
CA ASP A 385 -25.47 12.41 -29.61
C ASP A 385 -25.34 11.43 -28.45
N ARG A 386 -24.70 11.84 -27.36
CA ARG A 386 -24.46 11.00 -26.17
C ARG A 386 -23.91 9.62 -26.52
N ALA A 387 -22.94 9.55 -27.42
CA ALA A 387 -22.37 8.29 -27.86
C ALA A 387 -21.12 7.90 -27.07
N LEU A 388 -20.37 8.89 -26.55
CA LEU A 388 -19.05 8.72 -25.97
C LEU A 388 -19.10 8.51 -24.45
N SER A 389 -18.07 7.86 -23.92
CA SER A 389 -17.72 7.90 -22.50
C SER A 389 -16.97 9.20 -22.15
N VAL A 390 -16.88 9.51 -20.85
CA VAL A 390 -16.11 10.67 -20.35
C VAL A 390 -14.64 10.55 -20.79
N ILE A 391 -14.04 9.36 -20.62
CA ILE A 391 -12.64 9.07 -20.93
C ILE A 391 -12.35 9.28 -22.43
N GLU A 392 -13.23 8.82 -23.31
CA GLU A 392 -13.05 8.99 -24.76
C GLU A 392 -13.13 10.46 -25.19
N LEU A 393 -13.99 11.26 -24.56
CA LEU A 393 -14.06 12.69 -24.85
C LEU A 393 -12.77 13.40 -24.38
N GLU A 394 -12.25 13.03 -23.21
CA GLU A 394 -11.02 13.60 -22.67
C GLU A 394 -9.79 13.24 -23.50
N ASP A 395 -9.68 12.00 -23.95
CA ASP A 395 -8.59 11.56 -24.82
C ASP A 395 -8.58 12.34 -26.16
N ARG A 396 -9.75 12.63 -26.72
CA ARG A 396 -9.89 13.45 -27.93
C ARG A 396 -9.52 14.91 -27.69
N ILE A 397 -9.93 15.50 -26.56
CA ILE A 397 -9.53 16.87 -26.17
C ILE A 397 -8.02 16.93 -25.93
N ALA A 398 -7.44 15.93 -25.27
CA ALA A 398 -6.00 15.85 -25.04
C ALA A 398 -5.23 15.76 -26.36
N THR A 399 -5.65 14.86 -27.26
CA THR A 399 -5.07 14.69 -28.60
C THR A 399 -5.17 15.97 -29.44
N ALA A 400 -6.31 16.68 -29.37
CA ALA A 400 -6.47 17.96 -30.06
C ALA A 400 -5.55 19.06 -29.52
N ALA A 401 -5.26 19.05 -28.22
CA ALA A 401 -4.37 20.01 -27.59
C ALA A 401 -2.87 19.75 -27.85
N GLU A 402 -2.50 18.55 -28.31
CA GLU A 402 -1.14 18.26 -28.74
C GLU A 402 -0.77 18.96 -30.06
N LYS A 403 0.54 19.15 -30.29
CA LYS A 403 1.08 19.79 -31.51
C LYS A 403 1.29 18.80 -32.66
N ALA A 404 0.89 17.53 -32.51
CA ALA A 404 1.08 16.50 -33.52
C ALA A 404 0.18 16.77 -34.75
N PRO A 405 0.67 16.57 -35.99
CA PRO A 405 -0.18 16.64 -37.17
C PRO A 405 -1.27 15.57 -37.09
N THR A 406 -2.51 15.94 -37.40
CA THR A 406 -3.68 15.03 -37.41
C THR A 406 -4.30 15.00 -38.80
N GLU A 407 -4.72 13.82 -39.25
CA GLU A 407 -5.50 13.64 -40.50
C GLU A 407 -7.01 13.70 -40.25
N ASP A 408 -7.43 13.67 -38.98
CA ASP A 408 -8.82 13.73 -38.55
C ASP A 408 -9.35 15.19 -38.58
N PRO A 409 -10.40 15.49 -39.39
CA PRO A 409 -10.91 16.83 -39.55
C PRO A 409 -11.67 17.33 -38.31
N GLU A 410 -12.30 16.47 -37.52
CA GLU A 410 -12.98 16.82 -36.28
C GLU A 410 -11.97 17.19 -35.18
N ILE A 411 -10.86 16.46 -35.06
CA ILE A 411 -9.77 16.80 -34.13
C ILE A 411 -9.11 18.12 -34.53
N ALA A 412 -8.96 18.40 -35.84
CA ALA A 412 -8.43 19.67 -36.33
C ALA A 412 -9.33 20.87 -35.97
N GLN A 413 -10.65 20.70 -36.06
CA GLN A 413 -11.62 21.72 -35.63
C GLN A 413 -11.59 21.93 -34.11
N LEU A 414 -11.53 20.85 -33.34
CA LEU A 414 -11.40 20.91 -31.88
C LEU A 414 -10.14 21.67 -31.46
N ARG A 415 -9.02 21.42 -32.14
CA ARG A 415 -7.75 22.14 -31.94
C ARG A 415 -7.87 23.63 -32.24
N ALA A 416 -8.55 24.01 -33.33
CA ALA A 416 -8.77 25.41 -33.67
C ALA A 416 -9.58 26.14 -32.59
N ALA A 417 -10.62 25.49 -32.06
CA ALA A 417 -11.42 26.06 -30.97
C ALA A 417 -10.64 26.18 -29.65
N ILE A 418 -9.80 25.18 -29.30
CA ILE A 418 -8.89 25.28 -28.14
C ILE A 418 -7.96 26.48 -28.31
N ALA A 419 -7.39 26.68 -29.50
CA ALA A 419 -6.50 27.80 -29.77
C ALA A 419 -7.21 29.17 -29.66
N GLN A 420 -8.46 29.26 -30.12
CA GLN A 420 -9.27 30.48 -30.04
C GLN A 420 -9.57 30.85 -28.58
N VAL A 421 -10.12 29.91 -27.80
CA VAL A 421 -10.42 30.09 -26.37
C VAL A 421 -9.16 30.42 -25.58
N LYS A 422 -8.06 29.71 -25.85
CA LYS A 422 -6.76 29.97 -25.23
C LYS A 422 -6.26 31.38 -25.51
N GLY A 423 -6.45 31.89 -26.74
CA GLY A 423 -6.02 33.24 -27.11
C GLY A 423 -6.67 34.34 -26.28
N GLU A 424 -7.97 34.21 -26.00
CA GLU A 424 -8.69 35.16 -25.14
C GLU A 424 -8.23 35.06 -23.67
N TYR A 425 -8.06 33.85 -23.16
CA TYR A 425 -7.58 33.64 -21.79
C TYR A 425 -6.12 34.09 -21.61
N ASP A 426 -5.25 33.87 -22.59
CA ASP A 426 -3.85 34.30 -22.58
C ASP A 426 -3.71 35.82 -22.42
N ALA A 427 -4.64 36.61 -22.98
CA ALA A 427 -4.59 38.06 -22.88
C ALA A 427 -4.73 38.53 -21.42
N VAL A 428 -5.65 37.91 -20.67
CA VAL A 428 -5.89 38.22 -19.25
C VAL A 428 -4.80 37.61 -18.37
N VAL A 429 -4.45 36.34 -18.62
CA VAL A 429 -3.44 35.61 -17.85
C VAL A 429 -2.08 36.29 -17.90
N LYS A 430 -1.66 36.83 -19.06
CA LYS A 430 -0.39 37.58 -19.17
C LYS A 430 -0.38 38.85 -18.33
N GLN A 431 -1.51 39.55 -18.25
CA GLN A 431 -1.63 40.73 -17.42
C GLN A 431 -1.59 40.37 -15.92
N GLU A 432 -2.28 39.30 -15.52
CA GLU A 432 -2.21 38.75 -14.16
C GLU A 432 -0.78 38.28 -13.83
N GLU A 433 -0.11 37.57 -14.75
CA GLU A 433 1.26 37.08 -14.59
C GLU A 433 2.24 38.23 -14.29
N MET A 434 2.13 39.33 -15.05
CA MET A 434 2.93 40.54 -14.80
C MET A 434 2.67 41.12 -13.41
N GLY A 435 1.40 41.31 -13.04
CA GLY A 435 1.04 41.86 -11.73
C GLY A 435 1.51 40.98 -10.58
N VAL A 436 1.39 39.66 -10.71
CA VAL A 436 1.86 38.69 -9.72
C VAL A 436 3.39 38.71 -9.60
N ARG A 437 4.12 38.82 -10.72
CA ARG A 437 5.59 38.95 -10.70
C ARG A 437 6.05 40.22 -10.00
N GLU A 438 5.43 41.36 -10.31
CA GLU A 438 5.74 42.65 -9.67
C GLU A 438 5.44 42.64 -8.17
N ALA A 439 4.36 41.98 -7.77
CA ALA A 439 4.00 41.81 -6.36
C ALA A 439 4.94 40.85 -5.60
N GLY A 440 5.82 40.10 -6.28
CA GLY A 440 6.82 39.23 -5.65
C GLY A 440 6.56 37.73 -5.83
N GLY A 441 5.66 37.34 -6.73
CA GLY A 441 5.38 35.95 -7.11
C GLY A 441 4.71 35.11 -6.03
N LEU A 442 4.67 33.79 -6.27
CA LEU A 442 4.05 32.81 -5.38
C LEU A 442 4.71 32.80 -4.00
N HIS A 443 3.89 32.91 -2.97
CA HIS A 443 4.30 32.75 -1.58
C HIS A 443 3.89 31.37 -1.07
N VAL A 444 4.85 30.58 -0.57
CA VAL A 444 4.61 29.24 -0.06
C VAL A 444 4.83 29.21 1.45
N ILE A 445 3.81 28.79 2.18
CA ILE A 445 3.82 28.66 3.63
C ILE A 445 3.81 27.18 3.98
N GLY A 446 4.83 26.73 4.73
CA GLY A 446 4.80 25.42 5.38
C GLY A 446 4.32 25.57 6.82
N THR A 447 3.30 24.84 7.23
CA THR A 447 2.75 24.99 8.59
C THR A 447 3.40 24.07 9.62
N GLU A 448 4.22 23.12 9.15
CA GLU A 448 5.00 22.16 9.94
C GLU A 448 6.22 21.70 9.12
N ARG A 449 7.22 21.12 9.81
CA ARG A 449 8.31 20.39 9.18
C ARG A 449 7.88 18.95 8.89
N HIS A 450 8.12 18.47 7.67
CA HIS A 450 7.93 17.06 7.36
C HIS A 450 9.06 16.20 7.95
N GLU A 451 8.86 14.89 7.91
CA GLU A 451 9.82 13.87 8.36
C GLU A 451 11.18 13.96 7.64
N SER A 452 11.21 14.53 6.43
CA SER A 452 12.43 14.74 5.67
C SER A 452 12.51 16.15 5.10
N ARG A 453 13.72 16.71 5.13
CA ARG A 453 14.08 17.98 4.50
C ARG A 453 13.79 17.97 3.01
N ARG A 454 13.83 16.80 2.38
CA ARG A 454 13.53 16.62 0.96
C ARG A 454 12.10 17.04 0.64
N VAL A 455 11.13 16.62 1.45
CA VAL A 455 9.70 16.92 1.25
C VAL A 455 9.43 18.41 1.49
N ASP A 456 10.04 19.00 2.52
CA ASP A 456 9.98 20.44 2.74
C ASP A 456 10.54 21.24 1.55
N ASN A 457 11.64 20.79 0.96
CA ASN A 457 12.22 21.42 -0.23
C ASN A 457 11.34 21.25 -1.47
N GLN A 458 10.54 20.19 -1.57
CA GLN A 458 9.55 20.03 -2.64
C GLN A 458 8.42 21.04 -2.50
N LEU A 459 7.94 21.28 -1.27
CA LEU A 459 6.97 22.34 -0.99
C LEU A 459 7.56 23.71 -1.36
N ARG A 460 8.77 24.05 -0.88
CA ARG A 460 9.48 25.28 -1.28
C ARG A 460 9.66 25.39 -2.80
N GLY A 461 9.93 24.26 -3.46
CA GLY A 461 10.14 24.14 -4.89
C GLY A 461 8.91 24.46 -5.75
N ARG A 462 7.73 24.59 -5.15
CA ARG A 462 6.52 25.07 -5.85
C ARG A 462 6.62 26.55 -6.24
N ALA A 463 7.39 27.35 -5.49
CA ALA A 463 7.66 28.74 -5.81
C ALA A 463 8.97 28.93 -6.59
N GLY A 464 9.03 30.00 -7.39
CA GLY A 464 10.21 30.44 -8.12
C GLY A 464 10.65 29.53 -9.28
N ARG A 465 9.67 28.94 -9.98
CA ARG A 465 9.91 28.12 -11.17
C ARG A 465 10.40 28.99 -12.33
N GLN A 466 11.24 28.43 -13.21
CA GLN A 466 11.76 29.14 -14.40
C GLN A 466 12.32 30.56 -14.10
N GLY A 467 12.93 30.74 -12.92
CA GLY A 467 13.52 32.01 -12.50
C GLY A 467 12.50 33.07 -12.05
N ASP A 468 11.24 32.69 -11.87
CA ASP A 468 10.21 33.58 -11.32
C ASP A 468 10.57 34.06 -9.90
N PRO A 469 10.14 35.27 -9.51
CA PRO A 469 10.16 35.68 -8.12
C PRO A 469 9.24 34.79 -7.30
N GLY A 470 9.54 34.66 -6.02
CA GLY A 470 8.74 33.87 -5.10
C GLY A 470 9.36 33.90 -3.72
N SER A 471 8.57 33.50 -2.73
CA SER A 471 9.03 33.49 -1.33
C SER A 471 8.53 32.26 -0.61
N THR A 472 9.29 31.77 0.36
CA THR A 472 8.88 30.63 1.18
C THR A 472 9.14 30.90 2.65
N ARG A 473 8.24 30.48 3.54
CA ARG A 473 8.40 30.57 5.00
C ARG A 473 7.80 29.34 5.67
N PHE A 474 8.40 28.87 6.75
CA PHE A 474 7.80 27.84 7.61
C PHE A 474 7.38 28.45 8.94
N PHE A 475 6.21 28.05 9.40
CA PHE A 475 5.67 28.33 10.72
C PHE A 475 5.67 27.05 11.52
N LEU A 476 6.27 27.06 12.69
CA LEU A 476 6.46 25.87 13.52
C LEU A 476 5.97 26.14 14.94
N SER A 477 5.53 25.10 15.64
CA SER A 477 5.18 25.18 17.05
C SER A 477 5.87 24.07 17.86
N LEU A 478 6.09 24.32 19.15
CA LEU A 478 6.54 23.26 20.07
C LEU A 478 5.58 22.07 20.19
N GLY A 479 4.29 22.27 19.93
CA GLY A 479 3.29 21.22 19.92
C GLY A 479 3.36 20.31 18.70
N ASP A 480 4.06 20.74 17.65
CA ASP A 480 4.12 20.00 16.38
C ASP A 480 4.80 18.64 16.57
N ASN A 481 4.34 17.63 15.84
CA ASN A 481 4.69 16.24 16.09
C ASN A 481 6.22 15.98 16.06
N LEU A 482 6.92 16.59 15.11
CA LEU A 482 8.37 16.46 14.99
C LEU A 482 9.10 16.99 16.24
N LEU A 483 8.68 18.16 16.74
CA LEU A 483 9.29 18.79 17.91
C LEU A 483 8.90 18.07 19.20
N ARG A 484 7.66 17.60 19.30
CA ARG A 484 7.18 16.82 20.45
C ARG A 484 7.96 15.51 20.61
N ILE A 485 8.18 14.77 19.52
CA ILE A 485 8.84 13.46 19.56
C ILE A 485 10.37 13.59 19.68
N PHE A 486 11.00 14.56 18.98
CA PHE A 486 12.47 14.59 18.82
C PHE A 486 13.17 15.84 19.39
N GLY A 487 12.42 16.88 19.77
CA GLY A 487 12.97 18.19 20.17
C GLY A 487 12.59 18.68 21.58
N GLY A 488 11.69 17.99 22.28
CA GLY A 488 10.94 18.50 23.43
C GLY A 488 11.76 19.12 24.56
N GLU A 489 12.67 18.36 25.18
CA GLU A 489 13.30 18.81 26.44
C GLU A 489 14.23 20.02 26.27
N ARG A 490 15.05 20.05 25.22
CA ARG A 490 16.01 21.15 25.00
C ARG A 490 15.33 22.43 24.53
N VAL A 491 14.36 22.33 23.62
CA VAL A 491 13.69 23.50 23.04
C VAL A 491 12.69 24.10 24.03
N ALA A 492 11.93 23.26 24.75
CA ALA A 492 11.04 23.73 25.82
C ALA A 492 11.82 24.38 26.98
N GLY A 493 12.98 23.82 27.36
CA GLY A 493 13.86 24.39 28.37
C GLY A 493 14.39 25.78 27.99
N LEU A 494 14.80 25.98 26.72
CA LEU A 494 15.20 27.28 26.19
C LEU A 494 14.06 28.30 26.25
N MET A 495 12.84 27.93 25.84
CA MET A 495 11.71 28.87 25.80
C MET A 495 11.23 29.28 27.20
N ASN A 496 11.24 28.36 28.17
CA ASN A 496 10.97 28.68 29.57
C ASN A 496 12.02 29.63 30.16
N ALA A 497 13.30 29.45 29.79
CA ALA A 497 14.38 30.34 30.23
C ALA A 497 14.27 31.76 29.66
N PHE A 498 13.79 31.91 28.42
CA PHE A 498 13.67 33.22 27.75
C PHE A 498 12.37 33.98 28.07
N ARG A 499 11.43 33.40 28.84
CA ARG A 499 10.11 34.01 29.17
C ARG A 499 9.39 34.59 27.95
N VAL A 500 9.46 33.88 26.82
CA VAL A 500 8.85 34.34 25.57
C VAL A 500 7.33 34.31 25.70
N GLU A 501 6.68 35.42 25.35
CA GLU A 501 5.22 35.51 25.26
C GLU A 501 4.68 34.54 24.20
N GLU A 502 3.45 34.04 24.37
CA GLU A 502 2.92 32.96 23.54
C GLU A 502 2.77 33.32 22.07
N ASP A 503 2.51 34.60 21.78
CA ASP A 503 2.25 35.12 20.43
C ASP A 503 3.51 35.69 19.73
N MET A 504 4.67 35.72 20.40
CA MET A 504 5.89 36.28 19.82
C MET A 504 6.66 35.21 19.02
N PRO A 505 6.92 35.41 17.71
CA PRO A 505 7.72 34.49 16.93
C PRO A 505 9.18 34.52 17.37
N ILE A 506 9.79 33.34 17.50
CA ILE A 506 11.22 33.24 17.75
C ILE A 506 11.95 32.96 16.44
N GLU A 507 12.78 33.93 16.03
CA GLU A 507 13.69 33.82 14.91
C GLU A 507 15.13 33.66 15.46
N SER A 508 15.58 32.41 15.64
CA SER A 508 16.92 32.13 16.16
C SER A 508 17.62 31.02 15.38
N GLY A 509 18.83 31.30 14.89
CA GLY A 509 19.66 30.30 14.22
C GLY A 509 20.08 29.11 15.10
N MET A 510 19.96 29.22 16.44
CA MET A 510 20.16 28.08 17.34
C MET A 510 18.96 27.10 17.30
N LEU A 511 17.75 27.62 17.15
CA LEU A 511 16.53 26.82 17.01
C LEU A 511 16.51 26.12 15.65
N THR A 512 16.82 26.84 14.57
CA THR A 512 16.91 26.26 13.22
C THR A 512 17.88 25.08 13.18
N ARG A 513 19.07 25.19 13.79
CA ARG A 513 20.04 24.07 13.87
C ARG A 513 19.52 22.90 14.70
N SER A 514 18.78 23.16 15.76
CA SER A 514 18.19 22.10 16.59
C SER A 514 17.08 21.35 15.84
N LEU A 515 16.26 22.07 15.06
CA LEU A 515 15.25 21.53 14.16
C LEU A 515 15.86 20.67 13.05
N GLU A 516 16.91 21.16 12.39
CA GLU A 516 17.64 20.38 11.39
C GLU A 516 18.23 19.10 11.99
N GLY A 517 18.74 19.17 13.23
CA GLY A 517 19.21 18.00 13.97
C GLY A 517 18.10 16.98 14.26
N ALA A 518 16.90 17.45 14.62
CA ALA A 518 15.74 16.59 14.84
C ALA A 518 15.29 15.92 13.52
N GLN A 519 15.15 16.67 12.43
CA GLN A 519 14.82 16.10 11.11
C GLN A 519 15.83 15.05 10.67
N LYS A 520 17.13 15.32 10.82
CA LYS A 520 18.17 14.36 10.45
C LYS A 520 18.04 13.04 11.21
N LYS A 521 17.68 13.08 12.50
CA LYS A 521 17.42 11.85 13.29
C LYS A 521 16.24 11.07 12.74
N VAL A 522 15.16 11.74 12.34
CA VAL A 522 13.99 11.11 11.73
C VAL A 522 14.34 10.50 10.38
N GLU A 523 15.11 11.20 9.56
CA GLU A 523 15.61 10.67 8.28
C GLU A 523 16.46 9.41 8.49
N THR A 524 17.38 9.43 9.46
CA THR A 524 18.19 8.26 9.83
C THR A 524 17.32 7.11 10.31
N TYR A 525 16.35 7.37 11.20
CA TYR A 525 15.41 6.35 11.68
C TYR A 525 14.65 5.67 10.54
N TYR A 526 14.10 6.44 9.59
CA TYR A 526 13.41 5.85 8.44
C TYR A 526 14.36 5.22 7.42
N TYR A 527 15.60 5.68 7.32
CA TYR A 527 16.63 5.01 6.52
C TYR A 527 16.92 3.63 7.11
N ASP A 528 17.09 3.51 8.42
CA ASP A 528 17.36 2.24 9.10
C ASP A 528 16.19 1.25 8.92
N ILE A 529 14.94 1.73 9.03
CA ILE A 529 13.76 0.90 8.73
C ILE A 529 13.80 0.38 7.28
N ARG A 530 14.05 1.25 6.30
CA ARG A 530 14.10 0.85 4.88
C ARG A 530 15.24 -0.14 4.62
N LYS A 531 16.38 0.10 5.25
CA LYS A 531 17.56 -0.76 5.17
C LYS A 531 17.23 -2.15 5.74
N GLN A 532 16.63 -2.21 6.92
CA GLN A 532 16.22 -3.47 7.54
C GLN A 532 15.19 -4.20 6.67
N VAL A 533 14.13 -3.53 6.21
CA VAL A 533 13.12 -4.13 5.32
C VAL A 533 13.78 -4.70 4.05
N PHE A 534 14.75 -3.99 3.48
CA PHE A 534 15.49 -4.46 2.31
C PHE A 534 16.38 -5.67 2.63
N GLU A 535 17.15 -5.65 3.71
CA GLU A 535 18.04 -6.76 4.11
C GLU A 535 17.27 -8.07 4.36
N TYR A 536 16.11 -8.00 5.02
CA TYR A 536 15.24 -9.17 5.22
C TYR A 536 14.61 -9.65 3.89
N ASP A 537 14.21 -8.73 3.01
CA ASP A 537 13.68 -9.10 1.70
C ASP A 537 14.77 -9.63 0.75
N GLU A 538 16.06 -9.30 0.92
CA GLU A 538 17.13 -9.92 0.12
C GLU A 538 17.21 -11.44 0.32
N VAL A 539 17.03 -11.92 1.56
CA VAL A 539 16.95 -13.36 1.86
C VAL A 539 15.77 -13.98 1.11
N MET A 540 14.59 -13.37 1.23
CA MET A 540 13.38 -13.83 0.54
C MET A 540 13.48 -13.72 -0.98
N ASN A 541 14.15 -12.71 -1.51
CA ASN A 541 14.31 -12.47 -2.93
C ASN A 541 15.15 -13.57 -3.59
N ASN A 542 16.21 -14.03 -2.92
CA ASN A 542 17.02 -15.16 -3.41
C ASN A 542 16.19 -16.45 -3.51
N GLN A 543 15.41 -16.77 -2.47
CA GLN A 543 14.50 -17.92 -2.47
C GLN A 543 13.41 -17.77 -3.54
N ARG A 544 12.78 -16.60 -3.62
CA ARG A 544 11.75 -16.25 -4.60
C ARG A 544 12.26 -16.40 -6.03
N ARG A 545 13.48 -15.95 -6.32
CA ARG A 545 14.10 -16.11 -7.66
C ARG A 545 14.24 -17.57 -8.04
N ALA A 546 14.65 -18.43 -7.11
CA ALA A 546 14.75 -19.87 -7.35
C ALA A 546 13.37 -20.47 -7.66
N VAL A 547 12.38 -20.21 -6.81
CA VAL A 547 11.01 -20.72 -6.98
C VAL A 547 10.35 -20.20 -8.25
N TYR A 548 10.45 -18.90 -8.54
CA TYR A 548 9.83 -18.30 -9.72
C TYR A 548 10.50 -18.75 -11.02
N THR A 549 11.80 -19.05 -10.99
CA THR A 549 12.50 -19.62 -12.15
C THR A 549 11.98 -21.02 -12.45
N GLU A 550 11.83 -21.86 -11.43
CA GLU A 550 11.27 -23.20 -11.60
C GLU A 550 9.80 -23.15 -12.03
N ARG A 551 8.98 -22.34 -11.37
CA ARG A 551 7.57 -22.11 -11.73
C ARG A 551 7.42 -21.66 -13.18
N ARG A 552 8.25 -20.71 -13.64
CA ARG A 552 8.23 -20.24 -15.03
C ARG A 552 8.66 -21.32 -16.02
N ARG A 553 9.66 -22.15 -15.68
CA ARG A 553 10.08 -23.28 -16.52
C ARG A 553 8.93 -24.26 -16.76
N VAL A 554 8.16 -24.55 -15.71
CA VAL A 554 7.01 -25.45 -15.76
C VAL A 554 5.84 -24.85 -16.56
N LEU A 555 5.58 -23.54 -16.40
CA LEU A 555 4.57 -22.83 -17.20
C LEU A 555 4.91 -22.79 -18.69
N ASP A 556 6.18 -22.62 -19.03
CA ASP A 556 6.70 -22.68 -20.41
C ASP A 556 6.65 -24.12 -20.99
N GLY A 557 6.40 -25.14 -20.17
CA GLY A 557 6.28 -26.54 -20.59
C GLY A 557 7.59 -27.23 -20.99
N ARG A 558 8.75 -26.73 -20.52
CA ARG A 558 10.06 -27.23 -20.95
C ARG A 558 10.51 -28.44 -20.12
N GLU A 559 10.83 -29.55 -20.79
CA GLU A 559 11.47 -30.74 -20.21
C GLU A 559 10.80 -31.33 -18.94
N LEU A 560 9.46 -31.31 -18.85
CA LEU A 560 8.72 -31.75 -17.65
C LEU A 560 9.07 -33.18 -17.20
N LYS A 561 9.18 -34.15 -18.13
CA LYS A 561 9.59 -35.55 -17.86
C LYS A 561 10.87 -35.60 -17.04
N LYS A 562 11.88 -34.90 -17.54
CA LYS A 562 13.23 -34.90 -17.01
C LYS A 562 13.27 -34.27 -15.63
N GLN A 563 12.44 -33.25 -15.37
CA GLN A 563 12.31 -32.67 -14.05
C GLN A 563 11.70 -33.64 -13.05
N VAL A 564 10.60 -34.31 -13.41
CA VAL A 564 9.95 -35.28 -12.50
C VAL A 564 10.87 -36.46 -12.23
N ILE A 565 11.52 -37.01 -13.25
CA ILE A 565 12.53 -38.07 -13.05
C ILE A 565 13.64 -37.58 -12.11
N GLY A 566 14.18 -36.38 -12.33
CA GLY A 566 15.21 -35.81 -11.46
C GLY A 566 14.75 -35.56 -10.01
N TYR A 567 13.46 -35.23 -9.80
CA TYR A 567 12.88 -35.12 -8.46
C TYR A 567 12.80 -36.48 -7.76
N GLY A 568 12.40 -37.52 -8.49
CA GLY A 568 12.33 -38.86 -7.96
C GLY A 568 13.72 -39.43 -7.67
N GLU A 569 14.71 -39.23 -8.55
CA GLU A 569 16.09 -39.69 -8.33
C GLU A 569 16.70 -39.10 -7.05
N ARG A 570 16.48 -37.80 -6.81
CA ARG A 570 16.88 -37.15 -5.56
C ARG A 570 16.13 -37.70 -4.35
N THR A 571 14.82 -37.90 -4.49
CA THR A 571 14.00 -38.48 -3.42
C THR A 571 14.50 -39.88 -3.03
N MET A 572 14.87 -40.72 -4.01
CA MET A 572 15.45 -42.04 -3.74
C MET A 572 16.80 -41.93 -3.04
N ASN A 573 17.67 -41.01 -3.46
CA ASN A 573 18.95 -40.79 -2.79
C ASN A 573 18.77 -40.35 -1.34
N GLU A 574 17.84 -39.45 -1.06
CA GLU A 574 17.51 -39.00 0.30
C GLU A 574 16.97 -40.13 1.18
N ILE A 575 16.14 -41.02 0.61
CA ILE A 575 15.67 -42.22 1.33
C ILE A 575 16.86 -43.13 1.65
N VAL A 576 17.76 -43.39 0.69
CA VAL A 576 18.97 -44.17 0.97
C VAL A 576 19.79 -43.53 2.08
N GLU A 577 20.06 -42.22 2.00
CA GLU A 577 20.85 -41.48 2.99
C GLU A 577 20.22 -41.45 4.38
N ALA A 578 18.89 -41.52 4.48
CA ALA A 578 18.19 -41.54 5.78
C ALA A 578 18.25 -42.91 6.48
N TYR A 579 18.32 -44.01 5.73
CA TYR A 579 18.26 -45.38 6.28
C TYR A 579 19.60 -46.13 6.22
N VAL A 580 20.59 -45.60 5.48
CA VAL A 580 21.92 -46.20 5.34
C VAL A 580 22.94 -45.34 6.07
N ASN A 581 23.58 -45.91 7.09
CA ASN A 581 24.73 -45.30 7.74
C ASN A 581 26.03 -45.79 7.07
N PRO A 582 26.80 -44.91 6.41
CA PRO A 582 28.04 -45.30 5.73
C PRO A 582 29.13 -45.81 6.68
N ASP A 583 29.04 -45.51 7.98
CA ASP A 583 29.99 -46.00 8.99
C ASP A 583 29.75 -47.47 9.39
N LEU A 584 28.61 -48.04 9.02
CA LEU A 584 28.25 -49.43 9.29
C LEU A 584 28.46 -50.32 8.06
N PRO A 585 28.82 -51.61 8.24
CA PRO A 585 28.90 -52.57 7.15
C PRO A 585 27.54 -52.70 6.40
N PRO A 586 27.55 -52.98 5.07
CA PRO A 586 26.31 -53.17 4.29
C PRO A 586 25.34 -54.22 4.83
N GLU A 587 25.86 -55.19 5.59
CA GLU A 587 25.09 -56.26 6.22
C GLU A 587 24.28 -55.78 7.44
N GLU A 588 24.64 -54.64 8.04
CA GLU A 588 23.98 -54.06 9.22
C GLU A 588 22.95 -52.97 8.86
N TRP A 589 22.79 -52.65 7.58
CA TRP A 589 21.81 -51.66 7.13
C TRP A 589 20.38 -52.18 7.25
N ASP A 590 19.44 -51.32 7.66
CA ASP A 590 18.01 -51.65 7.70
C ASP A 590 17.38 -51.52 6.30
N VAL A 591 17.77 -52.44 5.43
CA VAL A 591 17.26 -52.54 4.05
C VAL A 591 15.75 -52.79 4.03
N SER A 592 15.20 -53.41 5.07
CA SER A 592 13.77 -53.71 5.16
C SER A 592 12.93 -52.44 5.32
N GLN A 593 13.33 -51.52 6.20
CA GLN A 593 12.66 -50.23 6.35
C GLN A 593 12.83 -49.35 5.10
N LEU A 594 14.00 -49.36 4.48
CA LEU A 594 14.25 -48.65 3.24
C LEU A 594 13.29 -49.10 2.13
N VAL A 595 13.14 -50.42 1.92
CA VAL A 595 12.21 -50.97 0.93
C VAL A 595 10.76 -50.60 1.24
N SER A 596 10.37 -50.67 2.52
CA SER A 596 9.02 -50.26 2.95
C SER A 596 8.73 -48.80 2.59
N LYS A 597 9.69 -47.90 2.85
CA LYS A 597 9.53 -46.47 2.56
C LYS A 597 9.49 -46.19 1.05
N VAL A 598 10.30 -46.87 0.25
CA VAL A 598 10.27 -46.76 -1.21
C VAL A 598 8.90 -47.18 -1.77
N LYS A 599 8.31 -48.27 -1.24
CA LYS A 599 6.98 -48.75 -1.64
C LYS A 599 5.87 -47.77 -1.32
N GLU A 600 5.97 -47.03 -0.21
CA GLU A 600 5.00 -45.99 0.17
C GLU A 600 4.95 -44.85 -0.86
N PHE A 601 6.10 -44.48 -1.44
CA PHE A 601 6.17 -43.43 -2.47
C PHE A 601 5.82 -43.94 -3.88
N VAL A 602 6.14 -45.20 -4.18
CA VAL A 602 5.98 -45.79 -5.51
C VAL A 602 5.32 -47.17 -5.40
N TYR A 603 3.99 -47.21 -5.48
CA TYR A 603 3.21 -48.46 -5.40
C TYR A 603 3.61 -49.48 -6.50
N LEU A 604 4.11 -49.03 -7.65
CA LEU A 604 4.58 -49.91 -8.73
C LEU A 604 5.86 -50.69 -8.36
N LEU A 605 6.49 -50.41 -7.22
CA LEU A 605 7.64 -51.15 -6.70
C LEU A 605 7.25 -52.14 -5.60
N GLU A 606 5.98 -52.54 -5.51
CA GLU A 606 5.49 -53.53 -4.54
C GLU A 606 6.26 -54.87 -4.57
N ASP A 607 6.75 -55.29 -5.74
CA ASP A 607 7.51 -56.53 -5.93
C ASP A 607 8.98 -56.45 -5.45
N LEU A 608 9.49 -55.25 -5.12
CA LEU A 608 10.86 -55.04 -4.67
C LEU A 608 11.14 -55.84 -3.38
N GLN A 609 12.15 -56.72 -3.41
CA GLN A 609 12.51 -57.56 -2.26
C GLN A 609 13.79 -57.04 -1.57
N PRO A 610 13.87 -57.08 -0.22
CA PRO A 610 15.08 -56.69 0.51
C PRO A 610 16.33 -57.44 0.06
N ASP A 611 16.19 -58.72 -0.30
CA ASP A 611 17.28 -59.58 -0.76
C ASP A 611 17.97 -59.06 -2.04
N GLN A 612 17.27 -58.25 -2.85
CA GLN A 612 17.84 -57.66 -4.08
C GLN A 612 18.78 -56.49 -3.79
N LEU A 613 18.72 -55.94 -2.57
CA LEU A 613 19.45 -54.75 -2.14
C LEU A 613 20.55 -55.08 -1.13
N GLN A 614 20.50 -56.27 -0.51
CA GLN A 614 21.51 -56.72 0.45
C GLN A 614 22.88 -56.88 -0.21
N GLY A 615 23.93 -56.37 0.46
CA GLY A 615 25.32 -56.49 0.01
C GLY A 615 25.74 -55.52 -1.10
N LEU A 616 24.85 -54.66 -1.58
CA LEU A 616 25.20 -53.57 -2.50
C LEU A 616 25.94 -52.45 -1.77
N SER A 617 26.79 -51.72 -2.49
CA SER A 617 27.37 -50.47 -1.97
C SER A 617 26.32 -49.35 -1.94
N MET A 618 26.56 -48.27 -1.19
CA MET A 618 25.63 -47.14 -1.14
C MET A 618 25.39 -46.51 -2.53
N ASP A 619 26.44 -46.43 -3.36
CA ASP A 619 26.33 -45.90 -4.72
C ASP A 619 25.55 -46.84 -5.64
N ASP A 620 25.74 -48.16 -5.47
CA ASP A 620 24.98 -49.17 -6.23
C ASP A 620 23.51 -49.20 -5.81
N LEU A 621 23.21 -49.03 -4.51
CA LEU A 621 21.85 -48.90 -4.00
C LEU A 621 21.14 -47.69 -4.62
N LYS A 622 21.82 -46.53 -4.64
CA LYS A 622 21.31 -45.31 -5.27
C LYS A 622 21.05 -45.53 -6.75
N ALA A 623 22.01 -46.07 -7.49
CA ALA A 623 21.87 -46.32 -8.92
C ALA A 623 20.73 -47.30 -9.22
N PHE A 624 20.62 -48.38 -8.45
CA PHE A 624 19.58 -49.39 -8.61
C PHE A 624 18.18 -48.79 -8.39
N LEU A 625 17.96 -48.06 -7.29
CA LEU A 625 16.67 -47.44 -7.02
C LEU A 625 16.30 -46.36 -8.04
N GLN A 626 17.27 -45.61 -8.56
CA GLN A 626 17.05 -44.65 -9.64
C GLN A 626 16.58 -45.34 -10.93
N GLU A 627 17.18 -46.49 -11.29
CA GLU A 627 16.74 -47.29 -12.43
C GLU A 627 15.33 -47.84 -12.21
N GLN A 628 15.04 -48.40 -11.03
CA GLN A 628 13.72 -48.93 -10.70
C GLN A 628 12.64 -47.84 -10.77
N LEU A 629 12.93 -46.64 -10.27
CA LEU A 629 12.05 -45.49 -10.39
C LEU A 629 11.79 -45.10 -11.85
N ARG A 630 12.82 -45.06 -12.71
CA ARG A 630 12.64 -44.74 -14.14
C ARG A 630 11.74 -45.77 -14.83
N ASN A 631 11.96 -47.06 -14.56
CA ASN A 631 11.12 -48.13 -15.08
C ASN A 631 9.66 -47.99 -14.60
N ALA A 632 9.45 -47.74 -13.31
CA ALA A 632 8.12 -47.52 -12.73
C ALA A 632 7.42 -46.31 -13.34
N TYR A 633 8.16 -45.23 -13.57
CA TYR A 633 7.64 -44.03 -14.20
C TYR A 633 7.26 -44.27 -15.68
N ASP A 634 8.09 -44.95 -16.45
CA ASP A 634 7.80 -45.29 -17.85
C ASP A 634 6.56 -46.20 -17.97
N LEU A 635 6.39 -47.15 -17.04
CA LEU A 635 5.17 -47.96 -16.93
C LEU A 635 3.93 -47.10 -16.64
N LYS A 636 4.05 -46.16 -15.69
CA LYS A 636 2.95 -45.24 -15.33
C LYS A 636 2.58 -44.32 -16.49
N GLU A 637 3.58 -43.80 -17.20
CA GLU A 637 3.39 -42.99 -18.40
C GLU A 637 2.63 -43.78 -19.47
N GLY A 638 3.03 -45.04 -19.73
CA GLY A 638 2.32 -45.92 -20.65
C GLY A 638 0.84 -46.10 -20.29
N GLN A 639 0.54 -46.38 -19.01
CA GLN A 639 -0.84 -46.53 -18.51
C GLN A 639 -1.69 -45.27 -18.72
N ILE A 640 -1.11 -44.08 -18.54
CA ILE A 640 -1.84 -42.80 -18.68
C ILE A 640 -1.98 -42.39 -20.15
N GLU A 641 -0.93 -42.60 -20.96
CA GLU A 641 -0.93 -42.29 -22.39
C GLU A 641 -1.95 -43.16 -23.16
N GLU A 642 -2.15 -44.42 -22.74
CA GLU A 642 -3.19 -45.30 -23.27
C GLU A 642 -4.61 -44.73 -23.09
N LEU A 643 -4.86 -44.05 -21.96
CA LEU A 643 -6.15 -43.40 -21.69
C LEU A 643 -6.31 -42.13 -22.53
N ARG A 644 -5.28 -41.29 -22.59
CA ARG A 644 -5.27 -40.06 -23.39
C ARG A 644 -3.83 -39.61 -23.70
N PRO A 645 -3.44 -39.49 -24.98
CA PRO A 645 -2.13 -38.98 -25.37
C PRO A 645 -1.87 -37.57 -24.80
N GLY A 646 -0.71 -37.35 -24.18
CA GLY A 646 -0.33 -36.05 -23.62
C GLY A 646 -0.88 -35.74 -22.22
N LEU A 647 -1.79 -36.56 -21.67
CA LEU A 647 -2.34 -36.36 -20.33
C LEU A 647 -1.28 -36.42 -19.24
N MET A 648 -0.25 -37.25 -19.42
CA MET A 648 0.87 -37.33 -18.47
C MET A 648 1.60 -35.98 -18.34
N ARG A 649 1.81 -35.28 -19.47
CA ARG A 649 2.47 -33.96 -19.48
C ARG A 649 1.62 -32.89 -18.81
N GLU A 650 0.30 -32.94 -19.01
CA GLU A 650 -0.65 -32.05 -18.32
C GLU A 650 -0.65 -32.32 -16.80
N ALA A 651 -0.65 -33.60 -16.39
CA ALA A 651 -0.60 -34.01 -14.99
C ALA A 651 0.69 -33.53 -14.30
N GLU A 652 1.86 -33.69 -14.92
CA GLU A 652 3.13 -33.19 -14.39
C GLU A 652 3.11 -31.69 -14.18
N ARG A 653 2.69 -30.94 -15.20
CA ARG A 653 2.59 -29.50 -15.10
C ARG A 653 1.67 -29.12 -13.95
N PHE A 654 0.51 -29.77 -13.84
CA PHE A 654 -0.47 -29.50 -12.80
C PHE A 654 0.09 -29.78 -11.40
N PHE A 655 0.60 -30.99 -11.15
CA PHE A 655 1.10 -31.37 -9.83
C PHE A 655 2.33 -30.57 -9.42
N ILE A 656 3.27 -30.31 -10.34
CA ILE A 656 4.43 -29.47 -10.02
C ILE A 656 3.97 -28.06 -9.63
N LEU A 657 3.09 -27.42 -10.41
CA LEU A 657 2.61 -26.07 -10.10
C LEU A 657 1.80 -26.03 -8.80
N GLN A 658 0.91 -26.99 -8.59
CA GLN A 658 0.09 -27.06 -7.39
C GLN A 658 0.96 -27.20 -6.13
N GLN A 659 1.98 -28.07 -6.16
CA GLN A 659 2.88 -28.27 -5.03
C GLN A 659 3.80 -27.06 -4.80
N ILE A 660 4.33 -26.44 -5.88
CA ILE A 660 5.09 -25.18 -5.76
C ILE A 660 4.24 -24.11 -5.10
N ASP A 661 3.04 -23.85 -5.61
CA ASP A 661 2.23 -22.72 -5.16
C ASP A 661 1.71 -22.94 -3.73
N THR A 662 1.39 -24.17 -3.35
CA THR A 662 0.91 -24.51 -1.99
C THR A 662 2.04 -24.37 -0.96
N LEU A 663 3.16 -25.05 -1.18
CA LEU A 663 4.28 -25.06 -0.24
C LEU A 663 4.99 -23.71 -0.17
N TRP A 664 5.07 -22.97 -1.28
CA TRP A 664 5.63 -21.62 -1.28
C TRP A 664 4.79 -20.65 -0.45
N ARG A 665 3.45 -20.77 -0.51
CA ARG A 665 2.54 -19.96 0.30
C ARG A 665 2.69 -20.26 1.80
N GLU A 666 2.78 -21.54 2.16
CA GLU A 666 3.06 -21.96 3.54
C GLU A 666 4.42 -21.44 4.01
N HIS A 667 5.45 -21.54 3.16
CA HIS A 667 6.78 -21.01 3.43
C HIS A 667 6.77 -19.50 3.63
N LEU A 668 6.02 -18.73 2.83
CA LEU A 668 5.90 -17.28 3.02
C LEU A 668 5.32 -16.94 4.40
N GLN A 669 4.29 -17.67 4.83
CA GLN A 669 3.73 -17.48 6.16
C GLN A 669 4.72 -17.86 7.27
N ALA A 670 5.42 -18.98 7.11
CA ALA A 670 6.39 -19.43 8.08
C ALA A 670 7.58 -18.45 8.19
N MET A 671 7.99 -17.83 7.08
CA MET A 671 9.00 -16.77 7.04
C MET A 671 8.53 -15.46 7.69
N ASP A 672 7.25 -15.09 7.52
CA ASP A 672 6.67 -13.94 8.21
C ASP A 672 6.69 -14.16 9.74
N ALA A 673 6.29 -15.35 10.22
CA ALA A 673 6.35 -15.73 11.63
C ALA A 673 7.79 -15.79 12.17
N LEU A 674 8.72 -16.35 11.39
CA LEU A 674 10.14 -16.40 11.74
C LEU A 674 10.69 -14.99 11.94
N ARG A 675 10.38 -14.05 11.03
CA ARG A 675 10.83 -12.66 11.12
C ARG A 675 10.41 -12.00 12.44
N GLU A 676 9.19 -12.25 12.91
CA GLU A 676 8.70 -11.71 14.19
C GLU A 676 9.41 -12.36 15.38
N SER A 677 9.55 -13.69 15.37
CA SER A 677 10.19 -14.43 16.46
C SER A 677 11.68 -14.10 16.64
N VAL A 678 12.41 -13.90 15.54
CA VAL A 678 13.85 -13.60 15.56
C VAL A 678 14.12 -12.19 16.10
N GLY A 679 13.15 -11.27 15.96
CA GLY A 679 13.21 -9.96 16.62
C GLY A 679 13.33 -10.06 18.15
N LEU A 680 12.67 -11.05 18.77
CA LEU A 680 12.73 -11.31 20.22
C LEU A 680 14.04 -12.00 20.64
N ARG A 681 14.79 -12.60 19.72
CA ARG A 681 16.07 -13.27 20.03
C ARG A 681 17.26 -12.31 20.05
N GLY A 682 17.08 -11.07 19.58
CA GLY A 682 18.09 -10.01 19.68
C GLY A 682 18.52 -9.68 21.13
N TYR A 683 17.70 -10.06 22.13
CA TYR A 683 18.06 -9.98 23.55
C TYR A 683 19.21 -10.91 23.95
N GLY A 684 19.48 -11.98 23.19
CA GLY A 684 20.54 -12.96 23.43
C GLY A 684 21.91 -12.63 22.83
N GLN A 685 22.16 -11.38 22.41
CA GLN A 685 23.41 -10.92 21.76
C GLN A 685 23.78 -11.61 20.43
N LYS A 686 22.86 -12.36 19.82
CA LYS A 686 23.01 -12.85 18.44
C LYS A 686 22.39 -11.84 17.46
N ASP A 687 22.98 -11.74 16.27
CA ASP A 687 22.44 -10.87 15.21
C ASP A 687 21.15 -11.50 14.64
N PRO A 688 19.98 -10.83 14.79
CA PRO A 688 18.71 -11.33 14.29
C PRO A 688 18.73 -11.65 12.79
N LEU A 689 19.42 -10.85 11.97
CA LEU A 689 19.43 -11.07 10.52
C LEU A 689 20.16 -12.36 10.14
N ILE A 690 21.22 -12.72 10.88
CA ILE A 690 21.98 -13.95 10.63
C ILE A 690 21.14 -15.18 10.98
N GLU A 691 20.47 -15.17 12.13
CA GLU A 691 19.60 -16.27 12.55
C GLU A 691 18.42 -16.43 11.58
N TYR A 692 17.77 -15.33 11.17
CA TYR A 692 16.71 -15.33 10.16
C TYR A 692 17.19 -15.93 8.82
N LYS A 693 18.42 -15.60 8.40
CA LYS A 693 19.01 -16.14 7.17
C LYS A 693 19.27 -17.64 7.27
N ASN A 694 19.80 -18.11 8.40
CA ASN A 694 20.12 -19.53 8.59
C ASN A 694 18.85 -20.37 8.69
N GLU A 695 17.95 -20.05 9.64
CA GLU A 695 16.68 -20.78 9.81
C GLU A 695 15.81 -20.69 8.57
N GLY A 696 15.71 -19.51 7.96
CA GLY A 696 14.96 -19.33 6.73
C GLY A 696 15.52 -20.11 5.54
N TYR A 697 16.83 -20.37 5.50
CA TYR A 697 17.44 -21.22 4.48
C TYR A 697 17.15 -22.71 4.72
N ASP A 698 17.21 -23.16 5.97
CA ASP A 698 16.89 -24.54 6.33
C ASP A 698 15.41 -24.86 6.03
N MET A 699 14.49 -23.96 6.41
CA MET A 699 13.07 -24.06 6.06
C MET A 699 12.85 -24.09 4.53
N PHE A 700 13.62 -23.31 3.78
CA PHE A 700 13.55 -23.32 2.32
C PHE A 700 14.04 -24.65 1.72
N LEU A 701 15.11 -25.23 2.25
CA LEU A 701 15.60 -26.55 1.82
C LEU A 701 14.58 -27.66 2.14
N GLU A 702 13.95 -27.59 3.30
CA GLU A 702 12.88 -28.50 3.70
C GLU A 702 11.67 -28.37 2.77
N MET A 703 11.21 -27.15 2.50
CA MET A 703 10.12 -26.87 1.55
C MET A 703 10.43 -27.46 0.17
N MET A 704 11.64 -27.22 -0.36
CA MET A 704 12.06 -27.76 -1.66
C MET A 704 12.11 -29.29 -1.66
N THR A 705 12.43 -29.91 -0.52
CA THR A 705 12.47 -31.36 -0.35
C THR A 705 11.06 -31.95 -0.30
N ASN A 706 10.17 -31.35 0.49
CA ASN A 706 8.76 -31.71 0.56
C ASN A 706 8.07 -31.54 -0.80
N MET A 707 8.41 -30.49 -1.55
CA MET A 707 7.91 -30.29 -2.92
C MET A 707 8.27 -31.47 -3.82
N ARG A 708 9.54 -31.92 -3.84
CA ARG A 708 9.96 -33.07 -4.66
C ARG A 708 9.21 -34.33 -4.27
N ARG A 709 9.14 -34.62 -2.97
CA ARG A 709 8.46 -35.80 -2.41
C ARG A 709 6.98 -35.82 -2.75
N ASN A 710 6.28 -34.70 -2.53
CA ASN A 710 4.85 -34.57 -2.80
C ASN A 710 4.51 -34.67 -4.28
N VAL A 711 5.34 -34.12 -5.16
CA VAL A 711 5.17 -34.26 -6.61
C VAL A 711 5.25 -35.73 -7.02
N ILE A 712 6.26 -36.46 -6.54
CA ILE A 712 6.44 -37.88 -6.87
C ILE A 712 5.29 -38.72 -6.33
N TYR A 713 4.94 -38.53 -5.06
CA TYR A 713 3.81 -39.22 -4.44
C TYR A 713 2.51 -38.95 -5.20
N SER A 714 2.18 -37.68 -5.47
CA SER A 714 0.97 -37.30 -6.22
C SER A 714 0.96 -37.87 -7.63
N MET A 715 2.12 -37.93 -8.29
CA MET A 715 2.25 -38.48 -9.64
C MET A 715 1.93 -39.98 -9.71
N PHE A 716 2.46 -40.76 -8.77
CA PHE A 716 2.17 -42.20 -8.73
C PHE A 716 0.73 -42.47 -8.28
N MET A 717 0.23 -41.73 -7.29
CA MET A 717 -1.15 -41.86 -6.80
C MET A 717 -2.20 -41.37 -7.81
N PHE A 718 -1.82 -40.60 -8.82
CA PHE A 718 -2.75 -40.08 -9.82
C PHE A 718 -3.45 -41.21 -10.60
N GLN A 719 -4.78 -41.19 -10.56
CA GLN A 719 -5.65 -42.04 -11.37
C GLN A 719 -6.60 -41.14 -12.15
N PRO A 720 -6.55 -41.13 -13.50
CA PRO A 720 -7.47 -40.33 -14.30
C PRO A 720 -8.91 -40.81 -14.10
N ALA A 721 -9.85 -39.89 -13.87
CA ALA A 721 -11.26 -40.22 -13.92
C ALA A 721 -11.62 -40.66 -15.35
N PRO A 722 -12.33 -41.78 -15.55
CA PRO A 722 -12.75 -42.19 -16.88
C PRO A 722 -13.62 -41.07 -17.50
N PRO A 723 -13.49 -40.80 -18.81
CA PRO A 723 -14.22 -39.73 -19.45
C PRO A 723 -15.73 -39.93 -19.24
N ALA A 724 -16.42 -38.87 -18.81
CA ALA A 724 -17.87 -38.84 -18.61
C ALA A 724 -18.57 -39.21 -19.93
N GLY A 725 -18.92 -40.49 -20.08
CA GLY A 725 -19.41 -41.06 -21.33
C GLY A 725 -19.25 -42.58 -21.48
N GLN A 726 -18.49 -43.24 -20.61
CA GLN A 726 -18.45 -44.71 -20.54
C GLN A 726 -18.93 -45.19 -19.17
N THR A 727 -20.21 -45.02 -18.90
CA THR A 727 -20.91 -45.93 -17.96
C THR A 727 -20.94 -47.31 -18.60
N ALA A 728 -20.34 -48.27 -17.92
CA ALA A 728 -20.22 -49.67 -18.31
C ALA A 728 -21.54 -50.24 -18.85
N ALA A 729 -21.45 -50.89 -20.01
CA ALA A 729 -22.48 -51.79 -20.53
C ALA A 729 -22.27 -53.21 -20.01
#